data_AF-A0A0J1B6F9-F1
#
_entry.id   AF-A0A0J1B6F9-F1
#
_cell.length_a   1.000
_cell.length_b   1.000
_cell.length_c   1.000
_cell.angle_alpha   90.00
_cell.angle_beta   90.00
_cell.angle_gamma   90.00
#
_symmetry.space_group_name_H-M   'P 1'
#
loop_
_entity.id
_entity.type
_entity.pdbx_description
1 polymer ?
#
loop_
_entity_poly.entity_id
_entity_poly.type
_entity_poly.pdbx_seq_one_letter_code
_entity_poly.pdbx_strand_id
1 'polypeptide(L)'
;MMSLYQRIPIRIRISLGLVGLMAGSLLVASAAGFFPNEQEEILHGRARLCESLAISGTAMASHGQVDSLRVTLESVVHRDPQINSIGLVSSEGQLLVSAGEHDDFWDESLEDDVNQMRVPVFRYGKQWGELQVAFASTGGLFGLNYWAPAWLLIVLIPACLIQFSFFLKKTLESLDPSGAVPTHVENALDTITVGLVLLNSRGRILFTNRRLNQLLSQEPAEMTGKKIDDLEWQALADSNELLPWEEAKQNDDSVMDRILQYDNSGRMLTFSVNCTPIAGQGYLVTFEDITLIEENKVALAKARDAAENANAAKSDFLANMSHEIRTPLNAVLGFTDVLRRGLVSSGDEAVDHLNMIHRSGAHLLELINDILDLSKIESGHLQVESIDTNLDDIVTDVANTLKVKADEQGLELKVDFRTAIPRTIQSDPTRLRQVVTNLVGNAIKFTESGSVSIVTSLLKTPSNSIEGFDPIIRVDIIDTGIGMTPNQQAKIFDSFVQADSSTTRKFGGTGLGLSISRRLAEAMGGALTVHSEVGIGSTFRVEIPTSVANLQDMISPEELTRLAQEKSAGEVNSELLRLPSKRVLVVDDGEANRRLIELVLKRAGAVVLTAEHGQEALEMIEQGHQASDPYALVLMDMQMPVLDGYSATRQLRAQEDKTPVIALTGNAMRGDREKCIDAGCDDFLTKPVNLDELLQMVSEYLGPVDPGTLTNANVLSSPNVLSPETTSRLAHSGLSGIASLPLTPVTPATTTLSSSAIVPTLPMDDEDFRAIAGDFVSRLQARLDGIERAIEEAKFDFVHGEAHWLKGAGGTVGLDVFTQPARTLEQAAKDESAGNAQSILQQIRELHSRIMIPGMDTLSPPDADGLTDASHTPLDPMQIVNPIHCTLPLEDPDFHAIVSDFIVRLDARLKDMRSELHSERFEELGLSAHWLKGAGGTVGYGDLTQPSRELIDAALASNFDECESCLSQIEAVRRRMILPGPVPHTV
;
A
#
# COMPACT_ATOMS: atom_id res chain seq x y z
N MET A 1 -59.79 -46.30 -1.31
CA MET A 1 -58.59 -45.71 -1.93
C MET A 1 -57.99 -46.59 -3.04
N MET A 2 -57.97 -47.93 -2.91
CA MET A 2 -57.40 -48.85 -3.93
C MET A 2 -58.11 -48.88 -5.31
N SER A 3 -59.41 -48.57 -5.41
CA SER A 3 -60.14 -48.61 -6.69
C SER A 3 -59.95 -47.37 -7.57
N LEU A 4 -59.59 -46.22 -6.97
CA LEU A 4 -59.29 -44.99 -7.72
C LEU A 4 -57.89 -45.04 -8.34
N TYR A 5 -56.94 -45.66 -7.63
CA TYR A 5 -55.54 -45.78 -8.04
C TYR A 5 -55.34 -46.61 -9.32
N GLN A 6 -56.22 -47.58 -9.58
CA GLN A 6 -56.17 -48.40 -10.79
C GLN A 6 -56.62 -47.67 -12.06
N ARG A 7 -57.37 -46.56 -11.95
CA ARG A 7 -57.85 -45.76 -13.10
C ARG A 7 -56.85 -44.70 -13.59
N ILE A 8 -55.78 -44.45 -12.85
CA ILE A 8 -54.76 -43.46 -13.21
C ILE A 8 -53.84 -44.09 -14.29
N PRO A 9 -53.63 -43.47 -15.46
CA PRO A 9 -52.70 -43.95 -16.48
C PRO A 9 -51.30 -44.22 -15.93
N ILE A 10 -50.63 -45.28 -16.39
CA ILE A 10 -49.28 -45.67 -15.94
C ILE A 10 -48.29 -44.50 -16.03
N ARG A 11 -48.38 -43.69 -17.10
CA ARG A 11 -47.54 -42.49 -17.29
C ARG A 11 -47.68 -41.48 -16.15
N ILE A 12 -48.90 -41.22 -15.69
CA ILE A 12 -49.13 -40.30 -14.57
C ILE A 12 -48.58 -40.88 -13.25
N ARG A 13 -48.66 -42.19 -13.06
CA ARG A 13 -48.06 -42.86 -11.88
C ARG A 13 -46.52 -42.79 -11.91
N ILE A 14 -45.91 -42.97 -13.08
CA ILE A 14 -44.46 -42.83 -13.28
C ILE A 14 -44.03 -41.40 -13.02
N SER A 15 -44.74 -40.40 -13.58
CA SER A 15 -44.45 -38.98 -13.32
C SER A 15 -44.57 -38.63 -11.84
N LEU A 16 -45.60 -39.14 -11.14
CA LEU A 16 -45.77 -38.89 -9.70
C LEU A 16 -44.64 -39.54 -8.87
N GLY A 17 -44.18 -40.72 -9.26
CA GLY A 17 -43.04 -41.40 -8.62
C GLY A 17 -41.70 -40.69 -8.86
N LEU A 18 -41.45 -40.22 -10.09
CA LEU A 18 -40.25 -39.44 -10.43
C LEU A 18 -40.22 -38.08 -9.73
N VAL A 19 -41.36 -37.39 -9.66
CA VAL A 19 -41.48 -36.13 -8.90
C VAL A 19 -41.25 -36.38 -7.41
N GLY A 20 -41.76 -37.48 -6.87
CA GLY A 20 -41.50 -37.88 -5.48
C GLY A 20 -40.03 -38.21 -5.20
N LEU A 21 -39.34 -38.86 -6.15
CA LEU A 21 -37.91 -39.16 -6.05
C LEU A 21 -37.07 -37.88 -6.13
N MET A 22 -37.38 -36.99 -7.07
CA MET A 22 -36.72 -35.69 -7.21
C MET A 22 -36.94 -34.79 -5.99
N ALA A 23 -38.15 -34.76 -5.45
CA ALA A 23 -38.45 -34.03 -4.21
C ALA A 23 -37.70 -34.66 -3.01
N GLY A 24 -37.68 -35.99 -2.91
CA GLY A 24 -36.95 -36.71 -1.87
C GLY A 24 -35.44 -36.45 -1.91
N SER A 25 -34.82 -36.49 -3.09
CA SER A 25 -33.39 -36.21 -3.24
C SER A 25 -33.04 -34.75 -2.95
N LEU A 26 -33.89 -33.79 -3.36
CA LEU A 26 -33.73 -32.38 -3.00
C LEU A 26 -33.83 -32.15 -1.49
N LEU A 27 -34.76 -32.83 -0.80
CA LEU A 27 -34.91 -32.75 0.65
C LEU A 27 -33.74 -33.38 1.40
N VAL A 28 -33.17 -34.48 0.88
CA VAL A 28 -31.95 -35.10 1.44
C VAL A 28 -30.73 -34.21 1.23
N ALA A 29 -30.55 -33.64 0.04
CA ALA A 29 -29.46 -32.69 -0.24
C ALA A 29 -29.55 -31.45 0.65
N SER A 30 -30.77 -30.95 0.86
CA SER A 30 -31.10 -29.88 1.82
C SER A 30 -30.75 -30.27 3.25
N ALA A 31 -31.15 -31.45 3.72
CA ALA A 31 -30.79 -31.94 5.06
C ALA A 31 -29.28 -32.19 5.24
N ALA A 32 -28.57 -32.53 4.17
CA ALA A 32 -27.12 -32.74 4.17
C ALA A 32 -26.31 -31.44 4.01
N GLY A 33 -26.96 -30.27 3.96
CA GLY A 33 -26.29 -28.97 3.90
C GLY A 33 -25.76 -28.57 2.52
N PHE A 34 -26.24 -29.19 1.44
CA PHE A 34 -25.82 -28.82 0.07
C PHE A 34 -26.46 -27.52 -0.46
N PHE A 35 -27.47 -26.98 0.24
CA PHE A 35 -28.04 -25.67 -0.09
C PHE A 35 -27.63 -24.65 0.97
N PRO A 36 -27.23 -23.43 0.57
CA PRO A 36 -26.83 -22.38 1.50
C PRO A 36 -28.00 -22.04 2.43
N ASN A 37 -27.72 -22.10 3.73
CA ASN A 37 -28.70 -21.81 4.77
C ASN A 37 -28.69 -20.30 5.05
N GLU A 38 -29.50 -19.56 4.29
CA GLU A 38 -29.60 -18.09 4.43
C GLU A 38 -29.89 -17.66 5.87
N GLN A 39 -30.61 -18.47 6.66
CA GLN A 39 -30.87 -18.17 8.07
C GLN A 39 -29.62 -18.30 8.96
N GLU A 40 -28.77 -19.29 8.70
CA GLU A 40 -27.50 -19.46 9.42
C GLU A 40 -26.49 -18.38 9.02
N GLU A 41 -26.50 -17.95 7.75
CA GLU A 41 -25.73 -16.77 7.33
C GLU A 41 -26.24 -15.48 7.99
N ILE A 42 -27.56 -15.30 8.10
CA ILE A 42 -28.14 -14.16 8.82
C ILE A 42 -27.77 -14.21 10.31
N LEU A 43 -27.84 -15.38 10.95
CA LEU A 43 -27.44 -15.54 12.36
C LEU A 43 -25.95 -15.28 12.58
N HIS A 44 -25.08 -15.79 11.70
CA HIS A 44 -23.65 -15.49 11.74
C HIS A 44 -23.36 -14.01 11.47
N GLY A 45 -24.10 -13.38 10.57
CA GLY A 45 -24.05 -11.94 10.32
C GLY A 45 -24.41 -11.13 11.56
N ARG A 46 -25.53 -11.49 12.22
CA ARG A 46 -25.99 -10.87 13.47
C ARG A 46 -24.97 -11.05 14.60
N ALA A 47 -24.39 -12.24 14.76
CA ALA A 47 -23.37 -12.51 15.77
C ALA A 47 -22.10 -11.66 15.56
N ARG A 48 -21.58 -11.57 14.33
CA ARG A 48 -20.41 -10.74 14.00
C ARG A 48 -20.68 -9.25 14.22
N LEU A 49 -21.89 -8.80 13.88
CA LEU A 49 -22.31 -7.42 14.12
C LEU A 49 -22.33 -7.11 15.62
N CYS A 50 -22.92 -7.98 16.44
CA CYS A 50 -22.95 -7.81 17.89
C CYS A 50 -21.54 -7.84 18.51
N GLU A 51 -20.66 -8.71 18.03
CA GLU A 51 -19.26 -8.78 18.47
C GLU A 51 -18.50 -7.48 18.15
N SER A 52 -18.67 -6.94 16.95
CA SER A 52 -18.09 -5.65 16.55
C SER A 52 -18.59 -4.49 17.41
N LEU A 53 -19.90 -4.48 17.72
CA LEU A 53 -20.49 -3.49 18.62
C LEU A 53 -19.97 -3.64 20.05
N ALA A 54 -19.76 -4.87 20.54
CA ALA A 54 -19.21 -5.10 21.88
C ALA A 54 -17.73 -4.69 22.00
N ILE A 55 -16.92 -4.88 20.95
CA ILE A 55 -15.54 -4.41 20.90
C ILE A 55 -15.50 -2.87 20.93
N SER A 56 -16.33 -2.23 20.09
CA SER A 56 -16.45 -0.77 20.06
C SER A 56 -16.96 -0.22 21.40
N GLY A 57 -17.96 -0.88 21.98
CA GLY A 57 -18.48 -0.58 23.32
C GLY A 57 -17.43 -0.73 24.41
N THR A 58 -16.58 -1.75 24.35
CA THR A 58 -15.47 -1.99 25.30
C THR A 58 -14.44 -0.86 25.21
N ALA A 59 -14.07 -0.45 24.00
CA ALA A 59 -13.14 0.66 23.79
C ALA A 59 -13.73 1.98 24.34
N MET A 60 -15.00 2.28 24.06
CA MET A 60 -15.66 3.51 24.52
C MET A 60 -15.94 3.51 26.02
N ALA A 61 -16.34 2.37 26.60
CA ALA A 61 -16.55 2.20 28.04
C ALA A 61 -15.24 2.41 28.82
N SER A 62 -14.09 2.00 28.27
CA SER A 62 -12.79 2.23 28.91
C SER A 62 -12.45 3.72 29.05
N HIS A 63 -12.87 4.55 28.10
CA HIS A 63 -12.64 6.00 28.09
C HIS A 63 -13.73 6.81 28.81
N GLY A 64 -14.79 6.17 29.33
CA GLY A 64 -15.85 6.82 30.10
C GLY A 64 -16.82 7.67 29.27
N GLN A 65 -16.84 7.50 27.94
CA GLN A 65 -17.69 8.25 27.02
C GLN A 65 -19.03 7.52 26.75
N VAL A 66 -19.88 7.41 27.77
CA VAL A 66 -21.15 6.69 27.69
C VAL A 66 -22.15 7.39 26.75
N ASP A 67 -22.12 8.72 26.66
CA ASP A 67 -23.00 9.49 25.76
C ASP A 67 -22.62 9.33 24.28
N SER A 68 -21.31 9.26 23.96
CA SER A 68 -20.84 8.97 22.61
C SER A 68 -21.25 7.57 22.15
N LEU A 69 -21.33 6.62 23.09
CA LEU A 69 -21.82 5.28 22.82
C LEU A 69 -23.31 5.30 22.46
N ARG A 70 -24.14 6.10 23.14
CA ARG A 70 -25.58 6.25 22.79
C ARG A 70 -25.76 6.69 21.34
N VAL A 71 -25.07 7.76 20.92
CA VAL A 71 -25.17 8.29 19.55
C VAL A 71 -24.72 7.25 18.52
N THR A 72 -23.67 6.50 18.83
CA THR A 72 -23.17 5.44 17.95
C THR A 72 -24.19 4.31 17.82
N LEU A 73 -24.77 3.85 18.94
CA LEU A 73 -25.79 2.80 18.95
C LEU A 73 -27.08 3.25 18.24
N GLU A 74 -27.53 4.49 18.44
CA GLU A 74 -28.68 5.08 17.74
C GLU A 74 -28.45 5.17 16.23
N SER A 75 -27.25 5.55 15.79
CA SER A 75 -26.90 5.57 14.38
C SER A 75 -26.88 4.16 13.78
N VAL A 76 -26.52 3.13 14.54
CA VAL A 76 -26.52 1.73 14.07
C VAL A 76 -27.96 1.25 13.90
N VAL A 77 -28.83 1.48 14.89
CA VAL A 77 -30.27 1.13 14.81
C VAL A 77 -30.95 1.85 13.63
N HIS A 78 -30.62 3.11 13.36
CA HIS A 78 -31.21 3.84 12.23
C HIS A 78 -30.70 3.40 10.85
N ARG A 79 -29.46 2.91 10.76
CA ARG A 79 -28.84 2.51 9.50
C ARG A 79 -29.21 1.10 9.09
N ASP A 80 -29.42 0.20 10.06
CA ASP A 80 -29.77 -1.18 9.80
C ASP A 80 -31.24 -1.45 10.15
N PRO A 81 -32.14 -1.56 9.15
CA PRO A 81 -33.55 -1.81 9.40
C PRO A 81 -33.83 -3.20 10.00
N GLN A 82 -32.84 -4.09 10.09
CA GLN A 82 -32.97 -5.38 10.75
C GLN A 82 -32.79 -5.30 12.26
N ILE A 83 -32.29 -4.18 12.80
CA ILE A 83 -32.09 -3.97 14.24
C ILE A 83 -33.24 -3.10 14.76
N ASN A 84 -34.03 -3.65 15.69
CA ASN A 84 -35.15 -2.92 16.29
C ASN A 84 -34.67 -2.03 17.44
N SER A 85 -33.77 -2.55 18.28
CA SER A 85 -33.24 -1.79 19.42
C SER A 85 -31.91 -2.34 19.93
N ILE A 86 -31.14 -1.49 20.60
CA ILE A 86 -29.92 -1.87 21.30
C ILE A 86 -29.91 -1.24 22.69
N GLY A 87 -29.69 -2.03 23.72
CA GLY A 87 -29.48 -1.60 25.10
C GLY A 87 -28.09 -1.96 25.58
N LEU A 88 -27.48 -1.10 26.41
CA LEU A 88 -26.29 -1.41 27.19
C LEU A 88 -26.71 -1.46 28.65
N VAL A 89 -26.58 -2.62 29.26
CA VAL A 89 -26.91 -2.87 30.66
C VAL A 89 -25.63 -3.05 31.46
N SER A 90 -25.55 -2.43 32.63
CA SER A 90 -24.42 -2.62 33.55
C SER A 90 -24.38 -4.05 34.11
N SER A 91 -23.24 -4.45 34.67
CA SER A 91 -23.14 -5.74 35.37
C SER A 91 -24.06 -5.86 36.62
N GLU A 92 -24.65 -4.76 37.07
CA GLU A 92 -25.64 -4.71 38.16
C GLU A 92 -27.10 -4.78 37.64
N GLY A 93 -27.30 -4.92 36.32
CA GLY A 93 -28.63 -5.04 35.70
C GLY A 93 -29.31 -3.70 35.38
N GLN A 94 -28.64 -2.56 35.61
CA GLN A 94 -29.19 -1.25 35.27
C GLN A 94 -28.93 -0.90 33.80
N LEU A 95 -29.99 -0.59 33.04
CA LEU A 95 -29.89 -0.07 31.67
C LEU A 95 -29.22 1.31 31.68
N LEU A 96 -28.03 1.39 31.08
CA LEU A 96 -27.19 2.59 31.04
C LEU A 96 -27.48 3.43 29.79
N VAL A 97 -27.67 2.76 28.66
CA VAL A 97 -27.91 3.38 27.36
C VAL A 97 -28.89 2.53 26.59
N SER A 98 -29.87 3.13 25.93
CA SER A 98 -30.74 2.49 24.97
C SER A 98 -30.78 3.29 23.67
N ALA A 99 -30.92 2.58 22.56
CA ALA A 99 -31.12 3.07 21.22
C ALA A 99 -32.36 2.35 20.63
N GLY A 100 -33.35 3.11 20.18
CA GLY A 100 -34.68 2.60 19.85
C GLY A 100 -35.56 2.34 21.08
N GLU A 101 -36.76 1.78 20.87
CA GLU A 101 -37.72 1.43 21.94
C GLU A 101 -37.30 0.11 22.63
N HIS A 102 -36.14 0.10 23.27
CA HIS A 102 -35.53 -1.13 23.77
C HIS A 102 -36.40 -1.89 24.77
N ASP A 103 -37.07 -1.19 25.69
CA ASP A 103 -37.96 -1.79 26.69
C ASP A 103 -39.19 -2.48 26.07
N ASP A 104 -39.61 -2.09 24.86
CA ASP A 104 -40.77 -2.68 24.16
C ASP A 104 -40.39 -3.91 23.33
N PHE A 105 -39.14 -3.98 22.85
CA PHE A 105 -38.66 -5.03 21.96
C PHE A 105 -37.77 -6.08 22.64
N TRP A 106 -37.30 -5.83 23.86
CA TRP A 106 -36.43 -6.74 24.62
C TRP A 106 -37.23 -7.52 25.67
N ASP A 107 -37.04 -8.85 25.70
CA ASP A 107 -37.69 -9.72 26.68
C ASP A 107 -36.63 -10.41 27.54
N GLU A 108 -36.57 -10.01 28.81
CA GLU A 108 -35.56 -10.52 29.75
C GLU A 108 -35.69 -12.03 30.02
N SER A 109 -36.87 -12.61 29.77
CA SER A 109 -37.20 -14.02 30.01
C SER A 109 -36.78 -14.99 28.90
N LEU A 110 -36.37 -14.46 27.74
CA LEU A 110 -35.86 -15.25 26.62
C LEU A 110 -34.33 -15.30 26.66
N GLU A 111 -33.77 -16.48 26.94
CA GLU A 111 -32.33 -16.76 26.77
C GLU A 111 -32.07 -17.17 25.31
N ASP A 112 -31.20 -16.41 24.62
CA ASP A 112 -30.71 -16.65 23.25
C ASP A 112 -31.81 -17.05 22.23
N ASP A 113 -32.63 -16.07 21.84
CA ASP A 113 -33.57 -16.19 20.73
C ASP A 113 -32.95 -15.69 19.41
N VAL A 114 -33.43 -16.18 18.26
CA VAL A 114 -33.03 -15.73 16.92
C VAL A 114 -33.20 -14.21 16.75
N ASN A 115 -34.10 -13.62 17.53
CA ASN A 115 -34.46 -12.22 17.49
C ASN A 115 -33.80 -11.37 18.58
N GLN A 116 -33.05 -11.94 19.54
CA GLN A 116 -32.42 -11.17 20.63
C GLN A 116 -31.07 -11.78 21.02
N MET A 117 -30.01 -10.97 21.07
CA MET A 117 -28.65 -11.41 21.43
C MET A 117 -28.05 -10.58 22.56
N ARG A 118 -27.31 -11.25 23.46
CA ARG A 118 -26.58 -10.62 24.57
C ARG A 118 -25.07 -10.79 24.36
N VAL A 119 -24.31 -9.72 24.43
CA VAL A 119 -22.84 -9.76 24.28
C VAL A 119 -22.15 -9.00 25.42
N PRO A 120 -21.19 -9.62 26.14
CA PRO A 120 -20.53 -8.97 27.26
C PRO A 120 -19.59 -7.84 26.81
N VAL A 121 -19.61 -6.73 27.56
CA VAL A 121 -18.73 -5.57 27.37
C VAL A 121 -17.74 -5.51 28.53
N PHE A 122 -16.45 -5.37 28.21
CA PHE A 122 -15.38 -5.41 29.21
C PHE A 122 -14.80 -4.01 29.45
N ARG A 123 -14.26 -3.79 30.65
CA ARG A 123 -13.49 -2.60 30.99
C ARG A 123 -12.29 -3.01 31.85
N TYR A 124 -11.08 -2.68 31.40
CA TYR A 124 -9.82 -3.09 32.05
C TYR A 124 -9.75 -4.60 32.38
N GLY A 125 -10.27 -5.44 31.47
CA GLY A 125 -10.25 -6.90 31.62
C GLY A 125 -11.30 -7.50 32.56
N LYS A 126 -12.23 -6.70 33.11
CA LYS A 126 -13.41 -7.20 33.85
C LYS A 126 -14.70 -6.88 33.10
N GLN A 127 -15.67 -7.79 33.15
CA GLN A 127 -16.99 -7.53 32.55
C GLN A 127 -17.64 -6.34 33.26
N TRP A 128 -17.91 -5.30 32.50
CA TRP A 128 -18.43 -4.03 32.98
C TRP A 128 -19.94 -3.90 32.70
N GLY A 129 -20.41 -4.56 31.65
CA GLY A 129 -21.82 -4.64 31.29
C GLY A 129 -22.08 -5.66 30.20
N GLU A 130 -23.27 -5.62 29.62
CA GLU A 130 -23.68 -6.41 28.47
C GLU A 130 -24.46 -5.54 27.49
N LEU A 131 -24.20 -5.75 26.21
CA LEU A 131 -24.94 -5.17 25.11
C LEU A 131 -26.05 -6.14 24.72
N GLN A 132 -27.28 -5.65 24.75
CA GLN A 132 -28.52 -6.36 24.46
C GLN A 132 -29.07 -5.84 23.13
N VAL A 133 -29.14 -6.70 22.10
CA VAL A 133 -29.56 -6.30 20.74
C VAL A 133 -30.81 -7.05 20.33
N ALA A 134 -31.89 -6.33 20.01
CA ALA A 134 -33.12 -6.90 19.48
C ALA A 134 -33.22 -6.70 17.97
N PHE A 135 -33.59 -7.75 17.26
CA PHE A 135 -33.68 -7.80 15.80
C PHE A 135 -35.12 -7.96 15.31
N ALA A 136 -35.36 -7.53 14.07
CA ALA A 136 -36.61 -7.78 13.36
C ALA A 136 -36.83 -9.29 13.12
N SER A 137 -38.07 -9.73 13.30
CA SER A 137 -38.50 -11.11 13.06
C SER A 137 -38.36 -11.45 11.57
N THR A 138 -37.68 -12.55 11.26
CA THR A 138 -37.41 -12.98 9.89
C THR A 138 -38.58 -13.72 9.21
N GLY A 139 -39.81 -13.54 9.68
CA GLY A 139 -41.09 -13.87 9.02
C GLY A 139 -41.21 -15.20 8.25
N GLY A 140 -41.82 -16.24 8.84
CA GLY A 140 -42.24 -17.46 8.13
C GLY A 140 -43.75 -17.48 7.81
N LEU A 141 -44.15 -18.01 6.65
CA LEU A 141 -45.58 -18.18 6.30
C LEU A 141 -46.21 -19.27 7.20
N PHE A 142 -47.29 -18.96 7.92
CA PHE A 142 -47.99 -19.90 8.83
C PHE A 142 -47.13 -20.47 9.98
N GLY A 143 -46.11 -19.76 10.45
CA GLY A 143 -45.22 -20.29 11.50
C GLY A 143 -44.41 -21.51 11.04
N LEU A 144 -44.42 -21.80 9.74
CA LEU A 144 -43.42 -22.64 9.11
C LEU A 144 -42.23 -21.72 8.85
N ASN A 145 -41.12 -21.99 9.53
CA ASN A 145 -39.84 -21.42 9.16
C ASN A 145 -39.60 -21.63 7.65
N TYR A 146 -38.71 -20.85 7.05
CA TYR A 146 -38.37 -20.95 5.62
C TYR A 146 -37.91 -22.35 5.17
N TRP A 147 -37.76 -23.30 6.11
CA TRP A 147 -37.65 -24.72 5.87
C TRP A 147 -38.81 -25.48 6.49
N ALA A 148 -39.33 -26.46 5.74
CA ALA A 148 -40.27 -27.43 6.26
C ALA A 148 -39.71 -28.00 7.58
N PRO A 149 -40.45 -27.94 8.70
CA PRO A 149 -39.94 -28.33 10.00
C PRO A 149 -39.42 -29.77 9.95
N ALA A 150 -38.37 -30.11 10.70
CA ALA A 150 -37.71 -31.41 10.64
C ALA A 150 -38.69 -32.60 10.73
N TRP A 151 -39.83 -32.43 11.42
CA TRP A 151 -40.90 -33.44 11.46
C TRP A 151 -41.56 -33.69 10.10
N LEU A 152 -41.67 -32.67 9.25
CA LEU A 152 -42.21 -32.75 7.89
C LEU A 152 -41.26 -33.55 7.00
N LEU A 153 -39.94 -33.38 7.15
CA LEU A 153 -38.92 -34.24 6.51
C LEU A 153 -39.02 -35.69 7.00
N ILE A 154 -39.19 -35.89 8.31
CA ILE A 154 -39.36 -37.21 8.94
C ILE A 154 -40.64 -37.91 8.47
N VAL A 155 -41.68 -37.18 8.04
CA VAL A 155 -42.93 -37.78 7.53
C VAL A 155 -42.91 -37.97 6.01
N LEU A 156 -42.39 -37.00 5.26
CA LEU A 156 -42.46 -37.01 3.80
C LEU A 156 -41.46 -37.99 3.18
N ILE A 157 -40.25 -38.12 3.75
CA ILE A 157 -39.21 -39.02 3.25
C ILE A 157 -39.65 -40.49 3.34
N PRO A 158 -40.15 -41.00 4.49
CA PRO A 158 -40.67 -42.36 4.56
C PRO A 158 -41.91 -42.56 3.69
N ALA A 159 -42.80 -41.58 3.58
CA ALA A 159 -43.99 -41.69 2.73
C ALA A 159 -43.63 -41.84 1.23
N CYS A 160 -42.67 -41.05 0.75
CA CYS A 160 -42.14 -41.16 -0.62
C CYS A 160 -41.40 -42.48 -0.84
N LEU A 161 -40.59 -42.95 0.13
CA LEU A 161 -39.90 -44.24 0.07
C LEU A 161 -40.87 -45.43 0.10
N ILE A 162 -41.94 -45.38 0.89
CA ILE A 162 -42.98 -46.41 0.91
C ILE A 162 -43.74 -46.43 -0.42
N GLN A 163 -44.09 -45.27 -0.97
CA GLN A 163 -44.75 -45.15 -2.27
C GLN A 163 -43.86 -45.66 -3.41
N PHE A 164 -42.56 -45.37 -3.36
CA PHE A 164 -41.55 -45.88 -4.29
C PHE A 164 -41.32 -47.39 -4.14
N SER A 165 -41.24 -47.90 -2.91
CA SER A 165 -41.13 -49.34 -2.62
C SER A 165 -42.32 -50.13 -3.18
N PHE A 166 -43.54 -49.60 -3.02
CA PHE A 166 -44.74 -50.20 -3.61
C PHE A 166 -44.73 -50.17 -5.14
N PHE A 167 -44.21 -49.09 -5.73
CA PHE A 167 -44.00 -48.97 -7.17
C PHE A 167 -42.96 -50.00 -7.67
N LEU A 168 -41.80 -50.09 -7.02
CA LEU A 168 -40.71 -50.97 -7.39
C LEU A 168 -41.13 -52.45 -7.27
N LYS A 169 -41.78 -52.82 -6.16
CA LYS A 169 -42.32 -54.17 -5.93
C LYS A 169 -43.27 -54.58 -7.04
N LYS A 170 -44.22 -53.71 -7.42
CA LYS A 170 -45.23 -54.02 -8.43
C LYS A 170 -44.69 -54.02 -9.86
N THR A 171 -43.62 -53.27 -10.11
CA THR A 171 -42.92 -53.23 -11.39
C THR A 171 -42.03 -54.47 -11.55
N LEU A 172 -41.35 -54.89 -10.47
CA LEU A 172 -40.58 -56.13 -10.42
C LEU A 172 -41.48 -57.38 -10.51
N GLU A 173 -42.67 -57.37 -9.90
CA GLU A 173 -43.67 -58.44 -10.04
C GLU A 173 -44.20 -58.62 -11.49
N SER A 174 -43.95 -57.65 -12.38
CA SER A 174 -44.33 -57.74 -13.81
C SER A 174 -43.23 -58.25 -14.72
N LEU A 175 -42.04 -58.53 -14.17
CA LEU A 175 -40.90 -59.11 -14.88
C LEU A 175 -40.84 -60.60 -14.58
N ASP A 176 -41.59 -61.38 -15.36
CA ASP A 176 -41.63 -62.84 -15.27
C ASP A 176 -40.31 -63.44 -15.83
N PRO A 177 -39.50 -64.16 -15.03
CA PRO A 177 -38.19 -64.64 -15.43
C PRO A 177 -38.29 -66.14 -15.75
N SER A 178 -38.92 -66.50 -16.87
CA SER A 178 -38.80 -67.88 -17.35
C SER A 178 -39.06 -68.01 -18.85
N GLY A 179 -37.98 -68.22 -19.58
CA GLY A 179 -38.02 -68.59 -20.99
C GLY A 179 -36.77 -68.12 -21.72
N ALA A 180 -35.86 -69.05 -22.00
CA ALA A 180 -34.70 -68.98 -22.88
C ALA A 180 -34.43 -67.61 -23.51
N VAL A 181 -33.31 -66.97 -23.12
CA VAL A 181 -32.84 -65.65 -23.60
C VAL A 181 -33.19 -65.46 -25.09
N PRO A 182 -34.26 -64.70 -25.39
CA PRO A 182 -34.57 -64.34 -26.76
C PRO A 182 -33.42 -63.51 -27.30
N THR A 183 -33.11 -63.61 -28.58
CA THR A 183 -32.10 -62.77 -29.27
C THR A 183 -32.34 -61.26 -29.06
N HIS A 184 -33.55 -60.86 -28.69
CA HIS A 184 -33.86 -59.49 -28.27
C HIS A 184 -33.28 -59.08 -26.91
N VAL A 185 -33.16 -60.01 -25.96
CA VAL A 185 -32.54 -59.78 -24.64
C VAL A 185 -31.03 -59.71 -24.77
N GLU A 186 -30.43 -60.57 -25.59
CA GLU A 186 -29.00 -60.49 -25.91
C GLU A 186 -28.64 -59.14 -26.54
N ASN A 187 -29.43 -58.71 -27.54
CA ASN A 187 -29.28 -57.38 -28.15
C ASN A 187 -29.53 -56.24 -27.16
N ALA A 188 -30.47 -56.39 -26.21
CA ALA A 188 -30.72 -55.37 -25.19
C ALA A 188 -29.57 -55.26 -24.18
N LEU A 189 -29.00 -56.39 -23.74
CA LEU A 189 -27.83 -56.41 -22.85
C LEU A 189 -26.57 -55.88 -23.56
N ASP A 190 -26.48 -56.05 -24.87
CA ASP A 190 -25.43 -55.47 -25.71
C ASP A 190 -25.51 -53.93 -25.84
N THR A 191 -26.67 -53.33 -25.60
CA THR A 191 -26.83 -51.86 -25.61
C THR A 191 -26.46 -51.19 -24.29
N ILE A 192 -26.19 -51.96 -23.24
CA ILE A 192 -25.83 -51.42 -21.92
C ILE A 192 -24.41 -50.83 -21.97
N THR A 193 -24.24 -49.64 -21.40
CA THR A 193 -22.97 -48.87 -21.39
C THR A 193 -21.94 -49.37 -20.38
N VAL A 194 -22.35 -50.25 -19.49
CA VAL A 194 -21.54 -50.94 -18.47
C VAL A 194 -21.13 -52.32 -19.02
N GLY A 195 -19.91 -52.77 -18.73
CA GLY A 195 -19.48 -54.12 -19.08
C GLY A 195 -20.27 -55.15 -18.28
N LEU A 196 -20.74 -56.23 -18.92
CA LEU A 196 -21.61 -57.21 -18.27
C LEU A 196 -21.12 -58.62 -18.55
N VAL A 197 -21.03 -59.43 -17.50
CA VAL A 197 -20.68 -60.85 -17.55
C VAL A 197 -21.72 -61.67 -16.81
N LEU A 198 -22.17 -62.76 -17.44
CA LEU A 198 -22.92 -63.82 -16.77
C LEU A 198 -21.99 -65.01 -16.54
N LEU A 199 -21.90 -65.47 -15.31
CA LEU A 199 -21.12 -66.62 -14.90
C LEU A 199 -22.06 -67.77 -14.52
N ASN A 200 -21.68 -69.02 -14.79
CA ASN A 200 -22.36 -70.18 -14.23
C ASN A 200 -21.91 -70.47 -12.78
N SER A 201 -22.54 -71.44 -12.12
CA SER A 201 -22.19 -71.87 -10.75
C SER A 201 -20.75 -72.36 -10.56
N ARG A 202 -20.01 -72.60 -11.66
CA ARG A 202 -18.59 -72.99 -11.64
C ARG A 202 -17.64 -71.83 -11.98
N GLY A 203 -18.14 -70.59 -12.09
CA GLY A 203 -17.34 -69.39 -12.41
C GLY A 203 -16.93 -69.28 -13.88
N ARG A 204 -17.59 -70.01 -14.79
CA ARG A 204 -17.32 -69.89 -16.23
C ARG A 204 -18.26 -68.88 -16.88
N ILE A 205 -17.70 -68.13 -17.82
CA ILE A 205 -18.40 -67.12 -18.60
C ILE A 205 -19.42 -67.78 -19.52
N LEU A 206 -20.70 -67.46 -19.30
CA LEU A 206 -21.83 -67.84 -20.16
C LEU A 206 -22.11 -66.78 -21.23
N PHE A 207 -21.91 -65.51 -20.87
CA PHE A 207 -22.16 -64.37 -21.75
C PHE A 207 -21.31 -63.18 -21.32
N THR A 208 -20.88 -62.40 -22.31
CA THR A 208 -20.22 -61.10 -22.15
C THR A 208 -20.86 -60.13 -23.14
N ASN A 209 -21.22 -58.94 -22.68
CA ASN A 209 -21.74 -57.94 -23.61
C ASN A 209 -20.63 -57.31 -24.46
N ARG A 210 -21.02 -56.70 -25.58
CA ARG A 210 -20.10 -56.01 -26.50
C ARG A 210 -19.24 -54.96 -25.81
N ARG A 211 -19.80 -54.24 -24.83
CA ARG A 211 -19.08 -53.16 -24.14
C ARG A 211 -17.85 -53.67 -23.39
N LEU A 212 -17.97 -54.77 -22.65
CA LEU A 212 -16.84 -55.35 -21.93
C LEU A 212 -15.78 -55.89 -22.90
N ASN A 213 -16.21 -56.55 -23.98
CA ASN A 213 -15.31 -57.08 -25.00
C ASN A 213 -14.50 -55.97 -25.69
N GLN A 214 -15.11 -54.80 -25.93
CA GLN A 214 -14.40 -53.63 -26.42
C GLN A 214 -13.38 -53.10 -25.41
N LEU A 215 -13.73 -53.03 -24.12
CA LEU A 215 -12.84 -52.53 -23.06
C LEU A 215 -11.63 -53.46 -22.85
N LEU A 216 -11.86 -54.77 -22.83
CA LEU A 216 -10.81 -55.79 -22.68
C LEU A 216 -10.10 -56.15 -23.99
N SER A 217 -10.56 -55.60 -25.12
CA SER A 217 -10.04 -55.90 -26.47
C SER A 217 -10.02 -57.40 -26.80
N GLN A 218 -11.05 -58.14 -26.39
CA GLN A 218 -11.19 -59.59 -26.62
C GLN A 218 -12.44 -59.89 -27.45
N GLU A 219 -12.37 -60.94 -28.28
CA GLU A 219 -13.51 -61.39 -29.07
C GLU A 219 -14.50 -62.21 -28.20
N PRO A 220 -15.83 -62.06 -28.37
CA PRO A 220 -16.84 -62.77 -27.55
C PRO A 220 -16.70 -64.30 -27.57
N ALA A 221 -16.29 -64.84 -28.71
CA ALA A 221 -16.07 -66.27 -28.92
C ALA A 221 -14.88 -66.81 -28.12
N GLU A 222 -13.91 -65.95 -27.79
CA GLU A 222 -12.72 -66.32 -27.03
C GLU A 222 -12.95 -66.23 -25.51
N MET A 223 -13.96 -65.48 -25.08
CA MET A 223 -14.32 -65.28 -23.67
C MET A 223 -15.31 -66.33 -23.16
N THR A 224 -16.25 -66.74 -24.00
CA THR A 224 -17.32 -67.69 -23.62
C THR A 224 -16.74 -69.06 -23.26
N GLY A 225 -17.04 -69.56 -22.06
CA GLY A 225 -16.60 -70.86 -21.56
C GLY A 225 -15.27 -70.87 -20.80
N LYS A 226 -14.48 -69.78 -20.84
CA LYS A 226 -13.31 -69.59 -19.95
C LYS A 226 -13.76 -69.32 -18.51
N LYS A 227 -12.85 -69.52 -17.54
CA LYS A 227 -13.08 -68.99 -16.20
C LYS A 227 -12.72 -67.51 -16.17
N ILE A 228 -13.49 -66.73 -15.43
CA ILE A 228 -13.20 -65.30 -15.27
C ILE A 228 -11.91 -65.05 -14.49
N ASP A 229 -11.51 -66.01 -13.63
CA ASP A 229 -10.25 -66.00 -12.87
C ASP A 229 -9.00 -66.15 -13.76
N ASP A 230 -9.16 -66.67 -14.99
CA ASP A 230 -8.05 -66.86 -15.93
C ASP A 230 -7.60 -65.52 -16.57
N LEU A 231 -8.32 -64.43 -16.30
CA LEU A 231 -7.97 -63.07 -16.71
C LEU A 231 -7.13 -62.41 -15.60
N GLU A 232 -6.12 -61.65 -15.97
CA GLU A 232 -5.14 -61.04 -15.04
C GLU A 232 -5.71 -59.82 -14.28
N TRP A 233 -6.71 -60.04 -13.44
CA TRP A 233 -7.27 -59.01 -12.56
C TRP A 233 -6.34 -58.68 -11.40
N GLN A 234 -6.17 -57.39 -11.10
CA GLN A 234 -5.41 -56.90 -9.95
C GLN A 234 -6.35 -56.15 -9.00
N ALA A 235 -6.44 -56.56 -7.73
CA ALA A 235 -7.21 -55.83 -6.72
C ALA A 235 -6.38 -54.64 -6.20
N LEU A 236 -7.02 -53.47 -6.06
CA LEU A 236 -6.33 -52.24 -5.60
C LEU A 236 -6.14 -52.18 -4.07
N ALA A 237 -6.97 -52.92 -3.32
CA ALA A 237 -6.90 -53.00 -1.86
C ALA A 237 -6.05 -54.20 -1.41
N ASP A 238 -5.58 -54.17 -0.16
CA ASP A 238 -4.65 -55.13 0.47
C ASP A 238 -4.75 -56.57 -0.07
N SER A 239 -3.57 -57.12 -0.42
CA SER A 239 -3.28 -58.37 -1.15
C SER A 239 -3.90 -59.70 -0.66
N ASN A 240 -4.95 -59.67 0.17
CA ASN A 240 -5.61 -60.83 0.76
C ASN A 240 -7.15 -60.87 0.57
N GLU A 241 -7.75 -59.93 -0.17
CA GLU A 241 -9.18 -59.97 -0.49
C GLU A 241 -9.48 -60.92 -1.66
N LEU A 242 -10.52 -61.74 -1.50
CA LEU A 242 -11.06 -62.61 -2.56
C LEU A 242 -11.64 -61.77 -3.71
N LEU A 243 -11.62 -62.29 -4.93
CA LEU A 243 -12.27 -61.60 -6.06
C LEU A 243 -13.79 -61.51 -5.84
N PRO A 244 -14.49 -60.50 -6.39
CA PRO A 244 -15.91 -60.23 -6.10
C PRO A 244 -16.84 -61.44 -6.30
N TRP A 245 -16.58 -62.23 -7.35
CA TRP A 245 -17.36 -63.43 -7.67
C TRP A 245 -16.93 -64.68 -6.88
N GLU A 246 -15.75 -64.69 -6.27
CA GLU A 246 -15.32 -65.73 -5.33
C GLU A 246 -15.93 -65.47 -3.95
N GLU A 247 -15.92 -64.22 -3.50
CA GLU A 247 -16.56 -63.78 -2.26
C GLU A 247 -18.09 -64.00 -2.33
N ALA A 248 -18.73 -63.55 -3.42
CA ALA A 248 -20.16 -63.80 -3.65
C ALA A 248 -20.49 -65.31 -3.70
N LYS A 249 -19.55 -66.14 -4.14
CA LYS A 249 -19.73 -67.60 -4.17
C LYS A 249 -19.60 -68.26 -2.79
N GLN A 250 -18.74 -67.73 -1.92
CA GLN A 250 -18.59 -68.25 -0.55
C GLN A 250 -19.74 -67.82 0.35
N ASN A 251 -20.20 -66.57 0.21
CA ASN A 251 -21.16 -65.95 1.11
C ASN A 251 -22.61 -66.00 0.60
N ASP A 252 -22.82 -66.32 -0.68
CA ASP A 252 -24.13 -66.28 -1.37
C ASP A 252 -24.83 -64.91 -1.26
N ASP A 253 -24.03 -63.85 -1.18
CA ASP A 253 -24.49 -62.46 -1.06
C ASP A 253 -23.89 -61.58 -2.16
N SER A 254 -24.49 -60.41 -2.36
CA SER A 254 -24.04 -59.43 -3.34
C SER A 254 -22.79 -58.70 -2.87
N VAL A 255 -21.77 -58.59 -3.73
CA VAL A 255 -20.55 -57.82 -3.48
C VAL A 255 -20.59 -56.59 -4.38
N MET A 256 -20.44 -55.40 -3.79
CA MET A 256 -20.59 -54.12 -4.49
C MET A 256 -19.32 -53.26 -4.32
N ASP A 257 -19.12 -52.35 -5.27
CA ASP A 257 -18.10 -51.30 -5.31
C ASP A 257 -16.64 -51.80 -5.16
N ARG A 258 -16.35 -53.01 -5.68
CA ARG A 258 -14.98 -53.54 -5.62
C ARG A 258 -14.14 -53.00 -6.77
N ILE A 259 -13.03 -52.36 -6.44
CA ILE A 259 -12.13 -51.79 -7.45
C ILE A 259 -11.14 -52.85 -7.94
N LEU A 260 -11.24 -53.19 -9.22
CA LEU A 260 -10.29 -54.06 -9.91
C LEU A 260 -9.58 -53.29 -11.03
N GLN A 261 -8.32 -53.61 -11.23
CA GLN A 261 -7.55 -53.17 -12.38
C GLN A 261 -7.28 -54.31 -13.35
N TYR A 262 -7.17 -53.96 -14.62
CA TYR A 262 -6.86 -54.88 -15.69
C TYR A 262 -5.83 -54.25 -16.62
N ASP A 263 -4.72 -54.95 -16.86
CA ASP A 263 -3.73 -54.53 -17.84
C ASP A 263 -4.20 -54.90 -19.25
N ASN A 264 -4.55 -53.90 -20.04
CA ASN A 264 -4.82 -54.06 -21.46
C ASN A 264 -3.62 -53.59 -22.28
N SER A 265 -2.68 -54.51 -22.56
CA SER A 265 -1.53 -54.29 -23.45
C SER A 265 -0.69 -53.05 -23.11
N GLY A 266 -0.47 -52.80 -21.81
CA GLY A 266 0.32 -51.66 -21.30
C GLY A 266 -0.52 -50.46 -20.84
N ARG A 267 -1.85 -50.51 -20.95
CA ARG A 267 -2.75 -49.52 -20.36
C ARG A 267 -3.55 -50.15 -19.22
N MET A 268 -3.36 -49.64 -18.00
CA MET A 268 -4.12 -50.05 -16.83
C MET A 268 -5.52 -49.45 -16.86
N LEU A 269 -6.53 -50.30 -16.97
CA LEU A 269 -7.94 -49.91 -16.84
C LEU A 269 -8.38 -50.16 -15.40
N THR A 270 -9.18 -49.25 -14.84
CA THR A 270 -9.73 -49.37 -13.49
C THR A 270 -11.25 -49.50 -13.57
N PHE A 271 -11.78 -50.56 -12.95
CA PHE A 271 -13.20 -50.88 -12.95
C PHE A 271 -13.77 -50.88 -11.54
N SER A 272 -14.96 -50.31 -11.38
CA SER A 272 -15.85 -50.64 -10.26
C SER A 272 -16.64 -51.89 -10.62
N VAL A 273 -16.52 -52.93 -9.80
CA VAL A 273 -17.05 -54.26 -10.07
C VAL A 273 -18.09 -54.64 -9.03
N ASN A 274 -19.29 -54.95 -9.52
CA ASN A 274 -20.39 -55.44 -8.71
C ASN A 274 -20.72 -56.87 -9.12
N CYS A 275 -20.86 -57.77 -8.15
CA CYS A 275 -21.26 -59.15 -8.36
C CYS A 275 -22.57 -59.45 -7.61
N THR A 276 -23.56 -59.96 -8.31
CA THR A 276 -24.87 -60.33 -7.75
C THR A 276 -25.19 -61.79 -8.06
N PRO A 277 -25.45 -62.64 -7.05
CA PRO A 277 -25.84 -64.03 -7.27
C PRO A 277 -27.22 -64.12 -7.92
N ILE A 278 -27.38 -65.04 -8.88
CA ILE A 278 -28.64 -65.39 -9.52
C ILE A 278 -29.07 -66.75 -8.97
N ALA A 279 -30.14 -66.76 -8.18
CA ALA A 279 -30.64 -67.91 -7.41
C ALA A 279 -30.52 -69.27 -8.17
N GLY A 280 -29.50 -70.05 -7.81
CA GLY A 280 -29.24 -71.39 -8.33
C GLY A 280 -28.77 -71.50 -9.78
N GLN A 281 -28.59 -70.39 -10.50
CA GLN A 281 -28.26 -70.38 -11.94
C GLN A 281 -26.84 -69.85 -12.23
N GLY A 282 -26.31 -68.95 -11.41
CA GLY A 282 -25.02 -68.32 -11.68
C GLY A 282 -24.80 -66.99 -10.96
N TYR A 283 -23.92 -66.16 -11.51
CA TYR A 283 -23.60 -64.82 -10.99
C TYR A 283 -23.65 -63.80 -12.13
N LEU A 284 -24.20 -62.62 -11.86
CA LEU A 284 -24.13 -61.45 -12.74
C LEU A 284 -22.99 -60.56 -12.24
N VAL A 285 -22.05 -60.20 -13.11
CA VAL A 285 -20.96 -59.28 -12.79
C VAL A 285 -21.05 -58.07 -13.72
N THR A 286 -21.03 -56.88 -13.15
CA THR A 286 -20.99 -55.61 -13.91
C THR A 286 -19.66 -54.91 -13.69
N PHE A 287 -19.10 -54.36 -14.76
CA PHE A 287 -17.83 -53.63 -14.81
C PHE A 287 -18.09 -52.21 -15.30
N GLU A 288 -17.99 -51.25 -14.39
CA GLU A 288 -18.06 -49.83 -14.73
C GLU A 288 -16.64 -49.26 -14.85
N ASP A 289 -16.31 -48.73 -16.02
CA ASP A 289 -15.01 -48.10 -16.26
C ASP A 289 -14.92 -46.76 -15.53
N ILE A 290 -14.11 -46.71 -14.49
CA ILE A 290 -13.88 -45.53 -13.66
C ILE A 290 -12.47 -44.95 -13.86
N THR A 291 -11.75 -45.40 -14.89
CA THR A 291 -10.35 -45.02 -15.14
C THR A 291 -10.19 -43.50 -15.21
N LEU A 292 -11.03 -42.83 -16.01
CA LEU A 292 -10.99 -41.36 -16.17
C LEU A 292 -11.34 -40.62 -14.86
N ILE A 293 -12.24 -41.19 -14.05
CA ILE A 293 -12.68 -40.59 -12.79
C ILE A 293 -11.54 -40.61 -11.77
N GLU A 294 -10.85 -41.75 -11.61
CA GLU A 294 -9.71 -41.86 -10.70
C GLU A 294 -8.49 -41.05 -11.18
N GLU A 295 -8.20 -41.04 -12.49
CA GLU A 295 -7.15 -40.17 -13.07
C GLU A 295 -7.43 -38.68 -12.76
N ASN A 296 -8.67 -38.23 -12.98
CA ASN A 296 -9.07 -36.86 -12.69
C ASN A 296 -9.03 -36.54 -11.19
N LYS A 297 -9.41 -37.47 -10.33
CA LYS A 297 -9.38 -37.29 -8.87
C LYS A 297 -7.94 -37.13 -8.36
N VAL A 298 -7.00 -37.93 -8.86
CA VAL A 298 -5.57 -37.79 -8.55
C VAL A 298 -5.01 -36.48 -9.08
N ALA A 299 -5.37 -36.07 -10.30
CA ALA A 299 -4.95 -34.80 -10.87
C ALA A 299 -5.50 -33.60 -10.08
N LEU A 300 -6.77 -33.66 -9.67
CA LEU A 300 -7.42 -32.62 -8.88
C LEU A 300 -6.80 -32.51 -7.48
N ALA A 301 -6.51 -33.63 -6.82
CA ALA A 301 -5.82 -33.64 -5.53
C ALA A 301 -4.44 -32.97 -5.63
N LYS A 302 -3.63 -33.33 -6.64
CA LYS A 302 -2.34 -32.68 -6.90
C LYS A 302 -2.47 -31.18 -7.15
N ALA A 303 -3.47 -30.76 -7.93
CA ALA A 303 -3.72 -29.35 -8.22
C ALA A 303 -4.15 -28.57 -6.97
N ARG A 304 -5.04 -29.15 -6.14
CA ARG A 304 -5.46 -28.56 -4.87
C ARG A 304 -4.29 -28.42 -3.91
N ASP A 305 -3.52 -29.48 -3.71
CA ASP A 305 -2.39 -29.46 -2.79
C ASP A 305 -1.32 -28.43 -3.24
N ALA A 306 -1.10 -28.29 -4.55
CA ALA A 306 -0.25 -27.23 -5.09
C ALA A 306 -0.81 -25.81 -4.81
N ALA A 307 -2.12 -25.62 -4.95
CA ALA A 307 -2.78 -24.35 -4.67
C ALA A 307 -2.77 -24.00 -3.17
N GLU A 308 -3.03 -24.97 -2.30
CA GLU A 308 -2.98 -24.80 -0.84
C GLU A 308 -1.56 -24.46 -0.37
N ASN A 309 -0.54 -25.16 -0.87
CA ASN A 309 0.85 -24.85 -0.57
C ASN A 309 1.25 -23.44 -1.03
N ALA A 310 0.82 -23.02 -2.23
CA ALA A 310 1.06 -21.67 -2.71
C ALA A 310 0.35 -20.60 -1.85
N ASN A 311 -0.88 -20.88 -1.42
CA ASN A 311 -1.65 -19.95 -0.58
C ASN A 311 -1.08 -19.84 0.85
N ALA A 312 -0.60 -20.96 1.41
CA ALA A 312 0.09 -20.97 2.71
C ALA A 312 1.39 -20.16 2.64
N ALA A 313 2.24 -20.40 1.63
CA ALA A 313 3.47 -19.63 1.43
C ALA A 313 3.20 -18.12 1.26
N LYS A 314 2.12 -17.75 0.55
CA LYS A 314 1.70 -16.35 0.39
C LYS A 314 1.19 -15.73 1.70
N SER A 315 0.56 -16.52 2.57
CA SER A 315 0.09 -16.05 3.87
C SER A 315 1.25 -15.82 4.83
N ASP A 316 2.21 -16.75 4.88
CA ASP A 316 3.44 -16.63 5.67
C ASP A 316 4.29 -15.44 5.22
N PHE A 317 4.37 -15.22 3.91
CA PHE A 317 4.97 -14.02 3.31
C PHE A 317 4.38 -12.74 3.91
N LEU A 318 3.06 -12.56 3.84
CA LEU A 318 2.39 -11.34 4.29
C LEU A 318 2.54 -11.11 5.79
N ALA A 319 2.50 -12.18 6.58
CA ALA A 319 2.71 -12.12 8.02
C ALA A 319 4.13 -11.63 8.36
N ASN A 320 5.15 -12.20 7.72
CA ASN A 320 6.54 -11.80 7.92
C ASN A 320 6.79 -10.35 7.46
N MET A 321 6.25 -9.94 6.30
CA MET A 321 6.34 -8.57 5.82
C MET A 321 5.69 -7.55 6.75
N SER A 322 4.54 -7.90 7.32
CA SER A 322 3.89 -7.04 8.31
C SER A 322 4.76 -6.83 9.56
N HIS A 323 5.52 -7.85 9.98
CA HIS A 323 6.42 -7.77 11.14
C HIS A 323 7.71 -6.99 10.85
N GLU A 324 8.33 -7.23 9.70
CA GLU A 324 9.57 -6.56 9.27
C GLU A 324 9.33 -5.06 8.95
N ILE A 325 8.13 -4.69 8.48
CA ILE A 325 7.76 -3.27 8.27
C ILE A 325 7.44 -2.57 9.58
N ARG A 326 6.69 -3.23 10.48
CA ARG A 326 6.18 -2.61 11.73
C ARG A 326 7.31 -2.22 12.69
N THR A 327 8.37 -3.02 12.77
CA THR A 327 9.46 -2.84 13.73
C THR A 327 10.23 -1.52 13.52
N PRO A 328 10.80 -1.22 12.34
CA PRO A 328 11.46 0.07 12.09
C PRO A 328 10.48 1.24 12.11
N LEU A 329 9.24 1.06 11.66
CA LEU A 329 8.22 2.11 11.71
C LEU A 329 7.89 2.52 13.15
N ASN A 330 7.74 1.57 14.06
CA ASN A 330 7.51 1.84 15.48
C ASN A 330 8.72 2.52 16.14
N ALA A 331 9.95 2.21 15.70
CA ALA A 331 11.15 2.90 16.17
C ALA A 331 11.16 4.36 15.70
N VAL A 332 10.87 4.62 14.42
CA VAL A 332 10.73 5.99 13.88
C VAL A 332 9.66 6.77 14.64
N LEU A 333 8.47 6.21 14.83
CA LEU A 333 7.38 6.85 15.56
C LEU A 333 7.72 7.07 17.05
N GLY A 334 8.41 6.12 17.67
CA GLY A 334 8.81 6.20 19.08
C GLY A 334 9.84 7.30 19.33
N PHE A 335 10.91 7.35 18.54
CA PHE A 335 11.94 8.37 18.68
C PHE A 335 11.46 9.76 18.26
N THR A 336 10.58 9.86 17.26
CA THR A 336 9.94 11.15 16.92
C THR A 336 9.01 11.62 18.03
N ASP A 337 8.27 10.73 18.69
CA ASP A 337 7.45 11.07 19.87
C ASP A 337 8.28 11.55 21.06
N VAL A 338 9.44 10.94 21.31
CA VAL A 338 10.37 11.35 22.38
C VAL A 338 10.92 12.75 22.12
N LEU A 339 11.34 13.03 20.87
CA LEU A 339 11.80 14.35 20.46
C LEU A 339 10.67 15.39 20.55
N ARG A 340 9.48 15.07 20.05
CA ARG A 340 8.32 15.97 20.05
C ARG A 340 7.84 16.33 21.46
N ARG A 341 7.96 15.41 22.42
CA ARG A 341 7.56 15.64 23.82
C ARG A 341 8.62 16.37 24.65
N GLY A 342 9.77 16.74 24.06
CA GLY A 342 10.86 17.39 24.79
C GLY A 342 11.44 16.51 25.90
N LEU A 343 11.32 15.18 25.78
CA LEU A 343 11.83 14.22 26.77
C LEU A 343 13.35 14.00 26.68
N VAL A 344 14.02 14.76 25.83
CA VAL A 344 15.46 14.67 25.58
C VAL A 344 16.19 15.70 26.43
N SER A 345 17.19 15.25 27.19
CA SER A 345 17.84 16.09 28.20
C SER A 345 19.10 16.80 27.67
N SER A 346 19.60 16.39 26.49
CA SER A 346 20.84 16.93 25.90
C SER A 346 20.80 16.96 24.37
N GLY A 347 21.56 17.89 23.76
CA GLY A 347 21.66 18.00 22.29
C GLY A 347 22.24 16.74 21.63
N ASP A 348 23.20 16.08 22.28
CA ASP A 348 23.80 14.83 21.79
C ASP A 348 22.78 13.69 21.75
N GLU A 349 21.94 13.58 22.79
CA GLU A 349 20.87 12.59 22.83
C GLU A 349 19.82 12.85 21.73
N ALA A 350 19.54 14.12 21.39
CA ALA A 350 18.64 14.45 20.29
C ALA A 350 19.21 14.01 18.92
N VAL A 351 20.52 14.20 18.73
CA VAL A 351 21.23 13.75 17.53
C VAL A 351 21.22 12.21 17.43
N ASP A 352 21.41 11.49 18.53
CA ASP A 352 21.31 10.02 18.54
C ASP A 352 19.91 9.52 18.16
N HIS A 353 18.87 10.19 18.66
CA HIS A 353 17.47 9.86 18.31
C HIS A 353 17.19 10.14 16.83
N LEU A 354 17.68 11.27 16.30
CA LEU A 354 17.58 11.60 14.87
C LEU A 354 18.34 10.60 13.99
N ASN A 355 19.55 10.19 14.40
CA ASN A 355 20.33 9.17 13.70
C ASN A 355 19.59 7.82 13.70
N MET A 356 18.93 7.47 14.80
CA MET A 356 18.15 6.24 14.91
C MET A 356 16.89 6.27 14.04
N ILE A 357 16.22 7.42 13.96
CA ILE A 357 15.11 7.66 13.02
C ILE A 357 15.60 7.49 11.58
N HIS A 358 16.72 8.11 11.23
CA HIS A 358 17.28 8.06 9.89
C HIS A 358 17.68 6.62 9.50
N ARG A 359 18.38 5.89 10.37
CA ARG A 359 18.74 4.47 10.16
C ARG A 359 17.51 3.58 10.02
N SER A 360 16.48 3.78 10.85
CA SER A 360 15.24 3.00 10.80
C SER A 360 14.45 3.28 9.53
N GLY A 361 14.39 4.54 9.10
CA GLY A 361 13.74 4.95 7.84
C GLY A 361 14.47 4.41 6.60
N ALA A 362 15.81 4.49 6.59
CA ALA A 362 16.63 3.93 5.52
C ALA A 362 16.44 2.41 5.39
N HIS A 363 16.43 1.69 6.52
CA HIS A 363 16.17 0.25 6.52
C HIS A 363 14.76 -0.11 6.01
N LEU A 364 13.75 0.67 6.39
CA LEU A 364 12.39 0.47 5.91
C LEU A 364 12.28 0.69 4.40
N LEU A 365 12.96 1.70 3.86
CA LEU A 365 12.98 1.97 2.43
C LEU A 365 13.65 0.84 1.64
N GLU A 366 14.77 0.32 2.16
CA GLU A 366 15.46 -0.86 1.59
C GLU A 366 14.52 -2.08 1.56
N LEU A 367 13.83 -2.37 2.67
CA LEU A 367 12.87 -3.47 2.75
C LEU A 367 11.71 -3.31 1.76
N ILE A 368 11.16 -2.10 1.62
CA ILE A 368 10.08 -1.82 0.66
C ILE A 368 10.56 -2.03 -0.78
N ASN A 369 11.76 -1.53 -1.11
CA ASN A 369 12.34 -1.71 -2.43
C ASN A 369 12.60 -3.19 -2.74
N ASP A 370 13.10 -3.98 -1.78
CA ASP A 370 13.27 -5.43 -1.91
C ASP A 370 11.93 -6.14 -2.20
N ILE A 371 10.85 -5.76 -1.50
CA ILE A 371 9.51 -6.32 -1.72
C ILE A 371 8.99 -5.96 -3.12
N LEU A 372 9.18 -4.72 -3.54
CA LEU A 372 8.77 -4.24 -4.86
C LEU A 372 9.54 -4.95 -5.97
N ASP A 373 10.85 -5.14 -5.81
CA ASP A 373 11.68 -5.90 -6.74
C ASP A 373 11.22 -7.35 -6.83
N LEU A 374 10.95 -8.01 -5.69
CA LEU A 374 10.40 -9.37 -5.69
C LEU A 374 9.04 -9.44 -6.41
N SER A 375 8.13 -8.50 -6.16
CA SER A 375 6.83 -8.44 -6.81
C SER A 375 6.94 -8.24 -8.33
N LYS A 376 7.89 -7.41 -8.80
CA LYS A 376 8.18 -7.22 -10.23
C LYS A 376 8.71 -8.50 -10.87
N ILE A 377 9.52 -9.26 -10.14
CA ILE A 377 10.04 -10.55 -10.62
C ILE A 377 8.94 -11.61 -10.70
N GLU A 378 8.11 -11.80 -9.66
CA GLU A 378 7.06 -12.82 -9.64
C GLU A 378 5.97 -12.58 -10.68
N SER A 379 5.66 -11.32 -10.96
CA SER A 379 4.70 -10.94 -12.01
C SER A 379 5.28 -11.07 -13.43
N GLY A 380 6.56 -11.42 -13.59
CA GLY A 380 7.24 -11.48 -14.88
C GLY A 380 7.46 -10.12 -15.54
N HIS A 381 7.32 -9.01 -14.78
CA HIS A 381 7.48 -7.64 -15.28
C HIS A 381 8.91 -7.10 -15.12
N LEU A 382 9.86 -7.92 -14.63
CA LEU A 382 11.27 -7.55 -14.59
C LEU A 382 11.83 -7.49 -16.02
N GLN A 383 12.06 -6.29 -16.52
CA GLN A 383 12.81 -6.05 -17.75
C GLN A 383 14.29 -5.89 -17.38
N VAL A 384 15.12 -6.86 -17.80
CA VAL A 384 16.57 -6.76 -17.67
C VAL A 384 17.10 -6.04 -18.91
N GLU A 385 17.84 -4.95 -18.70
CA GLU A 385 18.48 -4.26 -19.80
C GLU A 385 19.78 -4.97 -20.21
N SER A 386 20.09 -5.00 -21.50
CA SER A 386 21.37 -5.50 -22.00
C SER A 386 22.12 -4.34 -22.64
N ILE A 387 22.99 -3.69 -21.87
CA ILE A 387 23.73 -2.50 -22.29
C ILE A 387 25.23 -2.69 -22.08
N ASP A 388 26.04 -1.91 -22.81
CA ASP A 388 27.49 -1.98 -22.68
C ASP A 388 27.92 -1.41 -21.33
N THR A 389 28.58 -2.25 -20.55
CA THR A 389 28.84 -2.03 -19.12
C THR A 389 30.30 -2.32 -18.80
N ASN A 390 30.98 -1.39 -18.13
CA ASN A 390 32.33 -1.61 -17.62
C ASN A 390 32.27 -2.40 -16.30
N LEU A 391 32.71 -3.65 -16.32
CA LEU A 391 32.64 -4.54 -15.16
C LEU A 391 33.59 -4.10 -14.03
N ASP A 392 34.75 -3.57 -14.39
CA ASP A 392 35.76 -3.08 -13.46
C ASP A 392 35.28 -1.87 -12.66
N ASP A 393 34.56 -0.94 -13.30
CA ASP A 393 33.95 0.20 -12.62
C ASP A 393 32.95 -0.28 -11.55
N ILE A 394 32.04 -1.19 -11.91
CA ILE A 394 31.04 -1.72 -10.95
C ILE A 394 31.71 -2.38 -9.76
N VAL A 395 32.65 -3.29 -9.99
CA VAL A 395 33.31 -4.04 -8.91
C VAL A 395 34.13 -3.10 -8.01
N THR A 396 34.82 -2.13 -8.61
CA THR A 396 35.66 -1.17 -7.87
C THR A 396 34.79 -0.22 -7.04
N ASP A 397 33.73 0.34 -7.61
CA ASP A 397 32.80 1.23 -6.91
C ASP A 397 32.14 0.54 -5.71
N VAL A 398 31.70 -0.71 -5.90
CA VAL A 398 31.08 -1.50 -4.82
C VAL A 398 32.10 -1.78 -3.72
N ALA A 399 33.33 -2.13 -4.08
CA ALA A 399 34.40 -2.33 -3.12
C ALA A 399 34.71 -1.05 -2.33
N ASN A 400 34.82 0.10 -3.00
CA ASN A 400 35.07 1.39 -2.36
C ASN A 400 33.95 1.79 -1.39
N THR A 401 32.69 1.63 -1.82
CA THR A 401 31.51 1.94 -1.01
C THR A 401 31.46 1.08 0.27
N LEU A 402 31.76 -0.22 0.15
CA LEU A 402 31.71 -1.14 1.28
C LEU A 402 33.00 -1.20 2.10
N LYS A 403 34.07 -0.56 1.64
CA LYS A 403 35.35 -0.48 2.35
C LYS A 403 35.23 0.20 3.69
N VAL A 404 34.46 1.30 3.78
CA VAL A 404 34.21 2.01 5.05
C VAL A 404 33.60 1.06 6.08
N LYS A 405 32.59 0.28 5.69
CA LYS A 405 31.94 -0.71 6.56
C LYS A 405 32.88 -1.86 6.93
N ALA A 406 33.74 -2.30 6.02
CA ALA A 406 34.73 -3.34 6.29
C ALA A 406 35.79 -2.84 7.29
N ASP A 407 36.30 -1.63 7.10
CA ASP A 407 37.30 -0.99 7.97
C ASP A 407 36.74 -0.73 9.38
N GLU A 408 35.48 -0.30 9.50
CA GLU A 408 34.76 -0.17 10.79
C GLU A 408 34.68 -1.50 11.57
N GLN A 409 34.59 -2.62 10.86
CA GLN A 409 34.58 -3.97 11.43
C GLN A 409 35.99 -4.60 11.54
N GLY A 410 37.04 -3.89 11.11
CA GLY A 410 38.42 -4.38 11.12
C GLY A 410 38.69 -5.52 10.15
N LEU A 411 37.93 -5.61 9.05
CA LEU A 411 38.06 -6.63 8.01
C LEU A 411 38.85 -6.10 6.80
N GLU A 412 39.65 -6.96 6.19
CA GLU A 412 40.38 -6.61 4.96
C GLU A 412 39.52 -6.91 3.72
N LEU A 413 39.14 -5.89 2.95
CA LEU A 413 38.41 -6.03 1.68
C LEU A 413 39.37 -5.94 0.48
N LYS A 414 39.42 -7.00 -0.34
CA LYS A 414 40.32 -7.12 -1.50
C LYS A 414 39.54 -7.31 -2.81
N VAL A 415 40.07 -6.73 -3.88
CA VAL A 415 39.60 -6.96 -5.26
C VAL A 415 40.75 -7.58 -6.06
N ASP A 416 40.47 -8.69 -6.76
CA ASP A 416 41.44 -9.42 -7.58
C ASP A 416 40.84 -9.79 -8.95
N PHE A 417 41.55 -9.48 -10.02
CA PHE A 417 41.18 -9.84 -11.39
C PHE A 417 42.13 -10.93 -11.89
N ARG A 418 41.68 -12.19 -11.96
CA ARG A 418 42.59 -13.32 -12.24
C ARG A 418 42.94 -13.54 -13.70
N THR A 419 42.08 -13.07 -14.61
CA THR A 419 42.26 -13.20 -16.05
C THR A 419 42.03 -11.87 -16.71
N ALA A 420 42.52 -11.69 -17.94
CA ALA A 420 42.09 -10.56 -18.75
C ALA A 420 40.57 -10.62 -18.93
N ILE A 421 39.91 -9.49 -18.72
CA ILE A 421 38.46 -9.33 -18.91
C ILE A 421 38.21 -8.31 -20.02
N PRO A 422 37.12 -8.44 -20.78
CA PRO A 422 36.73 -7.43 -21.74
C PRO A 422 36.41 -6.12 -21.00
N ARG A 423 36.79 -4.99 -21.62
CA ARG A 423 36.54 -3.66 -21.07
C ARG A 423 35.06 -3.38 -20.89
N THR A 424 34.22 -3.86 -21.81
CA THR A 424 32.77 -3.76 -21.76
C THR A 424 32.12 -5.14 -21.87
N ILE A 425 31.10 -5.38 -21.04
CA ILE A 425 30.22 -6.55 -21.10
C ILE A 425 28.79 -6.11 -21.42
N GLN A 426 28.00 -6.96 -22.08
CA GLN A 426 26.57 -6.71 -22.24
C GLN A 426 25.84 -7.26 -21.02
N SER A 427 25.35 -6.36 -20.18
CA SER A 427 24.62 -6.72 -18.96
C SER A 427 23.80 -5.51 -18.48
N ASP A 428 23.06 -5.70 -17.39
CA ASP A 428 22.38 -4.62 -16.69
C ASP A 428 23.30 -4.12 -15.56
N PRO A 429 23.90 -2.91 -15.66
CA PRO A 429 24.84 -2.44 -14.65
C PRO A 429 24.19 -2.23 -13.28
N THR A 430 22.92 -1.83 -13.25
CA THR A 430 22.19 -1.56 -12.02
C THR A 430 21.90 -2.85 -11.27
N ARG A 431 21.39 -3.87 -11.99
CA ARG A 431 21.08 -5.17 -11.40
C ARG A 431 22.34 -5.95 -11.04
N LEU A 432 23.39 -5.87 -11.85
CA LEU A 432 24.67 -6.45 -11.53
C LEU A 432 25.29 -5.82 -10.28
N ARG A 433 25.28 -4.49 -10.19
CA ARG A 433 25.72 -3.76 -8.98
C ARG A 433 24.92 -4.16 -7.75
N GLN A 434 23.60 -4.33 -7.88
CA GLN A 434 22.71 -4.79 -6.81
C GLN A 434 23.10 -6.18 -6.31
N VAL A 435 23.31 -7.15 -7.22
CA VAL A 435 23.75 -8.51 -6.87
C VAL A 435 25.09 -8.48 -6.14
N VAL A 436 26.09 -7.78 -6.69
CA VAL A 436 27.44 -7.75 -6.10
C VAL A 436 27.44 -7.03 -4.75
N THR A 437 26.75 -5.90 -4.62
CA THR A 437 26.62 -5.16 -3.34
C THR A 437 26.01 -6.03 -2.26
N ASN A 438 24.95 -6.77 -2.58
CA ASN A 438 24.27 -7.64 -1.63
C ASN A 438 25.17 -8.78 -1.15
N LEU A 439 25.87 -9.45 -2.07
CA LEU A 439 26.78 -10.54 -1.75
C LEU A 439 27.98 -10.08 -0.91
N VAL A 440 28.60 -8.94 -1.26
CA VAL A 440 29.73 -8.39 -0.49
C VAL A 440 29.27 -7.87 0.87
N GLY A 441 28.10 -7.23 0.95
CA GLY A 441 27.50 -6.80 2.21
C GLY A 441 27.23 -7.97 3.15
N ASN A 442 26.72 -9.09 2.63
CA ASN A 442 26.55 -10.33 3.40
C ASN A 442 27.90 -10.91 3.85
N ALA A 443 28.90 -10.95 2.97
CA ALA A 443 30.24 -11.43 3.31
C ALA A 443 30.89 -10.65 4.47
N ILE A 444 30.77 -9.32 4.47
CA ILE A 444 31.23 -8.46 5.58
C ILE A 444 30.43 -8.78 6.85
N LYS A 445 29.10 -8.79 6.76
CA LYS A 445 28.20 -9.02 7.89
C LYS A 445 28.43 -10.35 8.62
N PHE A 446 28.81 -11.41 7.90
CA PHE A 446 28.99 -12.76 8.46
C PHE A 446 30.45 -13.14 8.74
N THR A 447 31.38 -12.19 8.58
CA THR A 447 32.80 -12.37 8.92
C THR A 447 33.13 -11.51 10.15
N GLU A 448 33.42 -12.13 11.29
CA GLU A 448 33.79 -11.37 12.51
C GLU A 448 35.26 -10.92 12.51
N SER A 449 36.16 -11.69 11.90
CA SER A 449 37.57 -11.37 11.78
C SER A 449 38.17 -12.10 10.57
N GLY A 450 38.93 -11.41 9.73
CA GLY A 450 39.53 -12.00 8.54
C GLY A 450 39.48 -11.07 7.34
N SER A 451 39.20 -11.65 6.17
CA SER A 451 39.15 -10.92 4.91
C SER A 451 37.96 -11.32 4.05
N VAL A 452 37.50 -10.37 3.24
CA VAL A 452 36.54 -10.58 2.16
C VAL A 452 37.24 -10.25 0.84
N SER A 453 37.11 -11.13 -0.15
CA SER A 453 37.78 -10.98 -1.45
C SER A 453 36.77 -11.07 -2.60
N ILE A 454 36.82 -10.13 -3.53
CA ILE A 454 36.06 -10.16 -4.78
C ILE A 454 37.01 -10.60 -5.89
N VAL A 455 36.76 -11.78 -6.46
CA VAL A 455 37.63 -12.40 -7.46
C VAL A 455 36.88 -12.51 -8.79
N THR A 456 37.37 -11.79 -9.80
CA THR A 456 36.74 -11.77 -11.14
C THR A 456 37.59 -12.54 -12.15
N SER A 457 36.93 -13.37 -12.97
CA SER A 457 37.59 -14.15 -14.02
C SER A 457 36.68 -14.40 -15.23
N LEU A 458 37.29 -14.58 -16.41
CA LEU A 458 36.63 -14.95 -17.66
C LEU A 458 36.87 -16.43 -17.93
N LEU A 459 35.79 -17.19 -18.08
CA LEU A 459 35.81 -18.62 -18.38
C LEU A 459 35.36 -18.87 -19.81
N LYS A 460 35.99 -19.85 -20.44
CA LYS A 460 35.61 -20.35 -21.76
C LYS A 460 34.90 -21.68 -21.58
N THR A 461 33.60 -21.74 -21.85
CA THR A 461 32.85 -22.99 -21.80
C THR A 461 33.03 -23.74 -23.12
N PRO A 462 33.42 -25.03 -23.11
CA PRO A 462 33.39 -25.84 -24.32
C PRO A 462 31.92 -26.16 -24.66
N SER A 463 31.32 -25.42 -25.59
CA SER A 463 30.00 -25.78 -26.13
C SER A 463 30.14 -26.86 -27.21
N ASN A 464 29.18 -27.80 -27.25
CA ASN A 464 29.04 -28.86 -28.27
C ASN A 464 28.38 -28.36 -29.57
N SER A 465 28.26 -27.05 -29.78
CA SER A 465 27.73 -26.46 -31.01
C SER A 465 28.86 -26.03 -31.95
N ILE A 466 28.72 -26.38 -33.24
CA ILE A 466 29.77 -26.28 -34.28
C ILE A 466 30.16 -24.83 -34.64
N GLU A 467 29.48 -23.80 -34.13
CA GLU A 467 29.88 -22.40 -34.28
C GLU A 467 29.54 -21.61 -32.99
N GLY A 468 30.54 -21.05 -32.30
CA GLY A 468 30.38 -20.13 -31.16
C GLY A 468 30.76 -20.69 -29.78
N PHE A 469 31.77 -20.09 -29.15
CA PHE A 469 31.99 -20.20 -27.70
C PHE A 469 31.23 -19.06 -27.04
N ASP A 470 30.41 -19.29 -26.02
CA ASP A 470 29.89 -18.22 -25.16
C ASP A 470 30.81 -18.07 -23.94
N PRO A 471 31.62 -17.00 -23.85
CA PRO A 471 32.38 -16.72 -22.66
C PRO A 471 31.45 -16.43 -21.48
N ILE A 472 31.86 -16.86 -20.29
CA ILE A 472 31.14 -16.58 -19.05
C ILE A 472 32.05 -15.76 -18.15
N ILE A 473 31.57 -14.61 -17.69
CA ILE A 473 32.20 -13.84 -16.62
C ILE A 473 31.79 -14.48 -15.30
N ARG A 474 32.79 -14.80 -14.47
CA ARG A 474 32.61 -15.31 -13.12
C ARG A 474 33.11 -14.29 -12.11
N VAL A 475 32.23 -13.91 -11.18
CA VAL A 475 32.55 -13.09 -10.01
C VAL A 475 32.35 -13.95 -8.75
N ASP A 476 33.44 -14.29 -8.08
CA ASP A 476 33.46 -15.06 -6.84
C ASP A 476 33.66 -14.10 -5.64
N ILE A 477 32.69 -14.03 -4.74
CA ILE A 477 32.78 -13.30 -3.46
C ILE A 477 33.16 -14.32 -2.40
N ILE A 478 34.36 -14.19 -1.85
CA ILE A 478 34.95 -15.14 -0.89
C ILE A 478 35.04 -14.48 0.47
N ASP A 479 34.42 -15.08 1.47
CA ASP A 479 34.50 -14.68 2.87
C ASP A 479 35.21 -15.74 3.72
N THR A 480 35.76 -15.30 4.85
CA THR A 480 36.43 -16.16 5.85
C THR A 480 35.59 -16.28 7.12
N GLY A 481 34.26 -16.13 6.98
CA GLY A 481 33.31 -16.07 8.08
C GLY A 481 32.91 -17.42 8.63
N ILE A 482 31.76 -17.45 9.30
CA ILE A 482 31.26 -18.63 10.04
C ILE A 482 30.96 -19.86 9.16
N GLY A 483 30.77 -19.66 7.86
CA GLY A 483 30.35 -20.71 6.93
C GLY A 483 28.96 -21.31 7.23
N MET A 484 28.55 -22.29 6.44
CA MET A 484 27.19 -22.85 6.46
C MET A 484 27.17 -24.38 6.34
N THR A 485 26.20 -25.02 6.99
CA THR A 485 25.94 -26.45 6.84
C THR A 485 25.34 -26.79 5.46
N PRO A 486 25.46 -28.04 4.97
CA PRO A 486 24.86 -28.45 3.69
C PRO A 486 23.34 -28.21 3.61
N ASN A 487 22.63 -28.35 4.74
CA ASN A 487 21.19 -28.10 4.81
C ASN A 487 20.85 -26.60 4.72
N GLN A 488 21.67 -25.72 5.32
CA GLN A 488 21.53 -24.27 5.19
C GLN A 488 21.83 -23.82 3.75
N GLN A 489 22.87 -24.36 3.12
CA GLN A 489 23.22 -24.04 1.72
C GLN A 489 22.09 -24.37 0.73
N ALA A 490 21.35 -25.46 0.97
CA ALA A 490 20.22 -25.84 0.12
C ALA A 490 19.04 -24.86 0.21
N LYS A 491 18.85 -24.22 1.37
CA LYS A 491 17.67 -23.37 1.66
C LYS A 491 17.94 -21.88 1.67
N ILE A 492 19.20 -21.43 1.60
CA ILE A 492 19.54 -20.01 1.77
C ILE A 492 19.03 -19.08 0.65
N PHE A 493 18.69 -19.66 -0.50
CA PHE A 493 18.10 -18.92 -1.61
C PHE A 493 16.57 -18.95 -1.61
N ASP A 494 15.95 -19.71 -0.70
CA ASP A 494 14.52 -19.68 -0.51
C ASP A 494 14.15 -18.34 0.14
N SER A 495 13.10 -17.70 -0.37
CA SER A 495 12.63 -16.42 0.16
C SER A 495 12.32 -16.54 1.65
N PHE A 496 12.77 -15.57 2.45
CA PHE A 496 12.50 -15.47 3.90
C PHE A 496 13.15 -16.56 4.77
N VAL A 497 14.03 -17.39 4.21
CA VAL A 497 14.78 -18.35 5.03
C VAL A 497 15.98 -17.67 5.67
N GLN A 498 15.93 -17.53 6.99
CA GLN A 498 17.05 -17.07 7.82
C GLN A 498 17.74 -18.27 8.48
N ALA A 499 19.07 -18.30 8.47
CA ALA A 499 19.87 -19.49 8.77
C ALA A 499 19.85 -19.96 10.25
N ASP A 500 19.53 -19.11 11.24
CA ASP A 500 19.32 -19.50 12.64
C ASP A 500 18.71 -18.36 13.51
N SER A 501 17.91 -18.72 14.52
CA SER A 501 17.27 -17.81 15.49
C SER A 501 18.22 -17.27 16.59
N SER A 502 19.47 -17.73 16.61
CA SER A 502 20.49 -17.35 17.61
C SER A 502 21.45 -16.26 17.13
N THR A 503 21.77 -16.20 15.84
CA THR A 503 22.64 -15.21 15.19
C THR A 503 21.89 -13.95 14.72
N THR A 504 20.56 -14.05 14.57
CA THR A 504 19.63 -12.99 14.15
C THR A 504 19.53 -11.82 15.13
N ARG A 505 19.88 -12.00 16.40
CA ARG A 505 19.86 -10.91 17.40
C ARG A 505 21.04 -9.93 17.30
N LYS A 506 22.12 -10.29 16.59
CA LYS A 506 23.29 -9.41 16.38
C LYS A 506 23.32 -8.78 14.98
N PHE A 507 22.79 -9.46 13.95
CA PHE A 507 22.93 -9.04 12.56
C PHE A 507 21.61 -9.28 11.78
N GLY A 508 20.62 -8.41 11.97
CA GLY A 508 19.30 -8.49 11.31
C GLY A 508 19.37 -8.36 9.77
N GLY A 509 18.42 -8.97 9.05
CA GLY A 509 18.31 -8.87 7.60
C GLY A 509 17.03 -9.53 7.07
N THR A 510 16.48 -9.01 5.98
CA THR A 510 15.13 -9.30 5.45
C THR A 510 14.92 -10.75 4.97
N GLY A 511 16.00 -11.51 4.76
CA GLY A 511 15.96 -12.86 4.17
C GLY A 511 15.55 -12.86 2.70
N LEU A 512 15.42 -11.68 2.08
CA LEU A 512 15.03 -11.51 0.68
C LEU A 512 16.23 -11.35 -0.26
N GLY A 513 17.29 -10.71 0.22
CA GLY A 513 18.42 -10.28 -0.62
C GLY A 513 19.06 -11.39 -1.48
N LEU A 514 19.30 -12.57 -0.93
CA LEU A 514 19.89 -13.69 -1.66
C LEU A 514 18.93 -14.32 -2.68
N SER A 515 17.64 -14.39 -2.36
CA SER A 515 16.60 -14.89 -3.27
C SER A 515 16.41 -13.94 -4.47
N ILE A 516 16.43 -12.62 -4.23
CA ILE A 516 16.38 -11.58 -5.27
C ILE A 516 17.66 -11.66 -6.11
N SER A 517 18.83 -11.76 -5.48
CA SER A 517 20.12 -11.83 -6.18
C SER A 517 20.20 -13.02 -7.13
N ARG A 518 19.67 -14.19 -6.72
CA ARG A 518 19.59 -15.37 -7.60
C ARG A 518 18.68 -15.12 -8.79
N ARG A 519 17.48 -14.60 -8.56
CA ARG A 519 16.52 -14.33 -9.63
C ARG A 519 17.00 -13.26 -10.61
N LEU A 520 17.71 -12.23 -10.13
CA LEU A 520 18.35 -11.23 -10.98
C LEU A 520 19.47 -11.84 -11.84
N ALA A 521 20.32 -12.69 -11.26
CA ALA A 521 21.35 -13.41 -12.01
C ALA A 521 20.74 -14.32 -13.09
N GLU A 522 19.68 -15.06 -12.77
CA GLU A 522 18.94 -15.90 -13.72
C GLU A 522 18.27 -15.06 -14.82
N ALA A 523 17.70 -13.91 -14.49
CA ALA A 523 17.09 -13.00 -15.45
C ALA A 523 18.11 -12.37 -16.42
N MET A 524 19.37 -12.20 -16.00
CA MET A 524 20.50 -11.83 -16.86
C MET A 524 21.06 -13.01 -17.70
N GLY A 525 20.40 -14.18 -17.67
CA GLY A 525 20.84 -15.40 -18.37
C GLY A 525 21.98 -16.14 -17.67
N GLY A 526 22.30 -15.75 -16.44
CA GLY A 526 23.38 -16.27 -15.62
C GLY A 526 22.92 -17.24 -14.52
N ALA A 527 23.80 -17.47 -13.55
CA ALA A 527 23.52 -18.31 -12.39
C ALA A 527 24.21 -17.78 -11.11
N LEU A 528 23.54 -17.95 -9.97
CA LEU A 528 24.11 -17.70 -8.64
C LEU A 528 24.19 -19.00 -7.84
N THR A 529 25.40 -19.38 -7.46
CA THR A 529 25.69 -20.60 -6.68
C THR A 529 26.49 -20.26 -5.42
N VAL A 530 26.47 -21.16 -4.45
CA VAL A 530 27.23 -21.00 -3.20
C VAL A 530 27.97 -22.29 -2.86
N HIS A 531 29.18 -22.14 -2.34
CA HIS A 531 29.92 -23.21 -1.69
C HIS A 531 30.40 -22.71 -0.34
N SER A 532 30.20 -23.47 0.72
CA SER A 532 30.54 -23.02 2.07
C SER A 532 30.94 -24.19 2.96
N GLU A 533 31.84 -23.94 3.90
CA GLU A 533 32.27 -24.90 4.91
C GLU A 533 32.26 -24.23 6.29
N VAL A 534 31.61 -24.87 7.27
CA VAL A 534 31.46 -24.33 8.63
C VAL A 534 32.83 -24.07 9.27
N GLY A 535 33.07 -22.83 9.69
CA GLY A 535 34.30 -22.37 10.33
C GLY A 535 35.45 -22.05 9.38
N ILE A 536 35.25 -22.16 8.06
CA ILE A 536 36.24 -21.80 7.03
C ILE A 536 35.77 -20.56 6.25
N GLY A 537 34.47 -20.48 5.94
CA GLY A 537 33.87 -19.35 5.24
C GLY A 537 32.98 -19.79 4.08
N SER A 538 32.58 -18.83 3.24
CA SER A 538 31.72 -19.09 2.08
C SER A 538 32.27 -18.47 0.80
N THR A 539 31.84 -19.02 -0.32
CA THR A 539 32.12 -18.51 -1.66
C THR A 539 30.81 -18.44 -2.43
N PHE A 540 30.35 -17.22 -2.68
CA PHE A 540 29.21 -16.94 -3.54
C PHE A 540 29.70 -16.66 -4.95
N ARG A 541 29.19 -17.40 -5.92
CA ARG A 541 29.62 -17.38 -7.31
C ARG A 541 28.50 -16.89 -8.21
N VAL A 542 28.73 -15.74 -8.85
CA VAL A 542 27.87 -15.19 -9.90
C VAL A 542 28.50 -15.50 -11.25
N GLU A 543 27.72 -16.10 -12.15
CA GLU A 543 28.12 -16.40 -13.53
C GLU A 543 27.21 -15.65 -14.50
N ILE A 544 27.78 -14.90 -15.43
CA ILE A 544 27.04 -14.07 -16.40
C ILE A 544 27.55 -14.38 -17.81
N PRO A 545 26.68 -14.83 -18.73
CA PRO A 545 27.07 -15.03 -20.11
C PRO A 545 27.40 -13.70 -20.78
N THR A 546 28.46 -13.65 -21.58
CA THR A 546 28.81 -12.49 -22.40
C THR A 546 28.87 -12.89 -23.87
N SER A 547 28.44 -11.99 -24.76
CA SER A 547 28.50 -12.24 -26.21
C SER A 547 29.92 -12.10 -26.76
N VAL A 548 30.21 -12.86 -27.82
CA VAL A 548 31.50 -12.91 -28.54
C VAL A 548 31.89 -11.57 -29.16
N ALA A 549 30.92 -10.68 -29.45
CA ALA A 549 31.17 -9.37 -30.06
C ALA A 549 32.07 -8.45 -29.20
N ASN A 550 32.06 -8.63 -27.88
CA ASN A 550 32.70 -7.73 -26.91
C ASN A 550 34.14 -8.12 -26.53
N LEU A 551 34.71 -9.17 -27.13
CA LEU A 551 36.07 -9.65 -26.84
C LEU A 551 37.19 -8.85 -27.54
N GLN A 552 36.87 -7.70 -28.16
CA GLN A 552 37.81 -6.95 -29.00
C GLN A 552 38.81 -6.11 -28.20
N ASP A 553 38.47 -5.71 -26.97
CA ASP A 553 39.31 -4.85 -26.12
C ASP A 553 39.43 -5.47 -24.71
N MET A 554 40.56 -6.15 -24.46
CA MET A 554 40.80 -6.93 -23.23
C MET A 554 41.78 -6.19 -22.33
N ILE A 555 41.39 -5.91 -21.08
CA ILE A 555 42.27 -5.27 -20.11
C ILE A 555 43.01 -6.33 -19.31
N SER A 556 44.32 -6.14 -19.11
CA SER A 556 45.14 -7.03 -18.31
C SER A 556 44.87 -6.85 -16.80
N PRO A 557 45.03 -7.92 -15.98
CA PRO A 557 44.95 -7.83 -14.52
C PRO A 557 45.79 -6.73 -13.87
N GLU A 558 47.01 -6.51 -14.38
CA GLU A 558 47.97 -5.54 -13.84
C GLU A 558 47.50 -4.09 -14.07
N GLU A 559 46.87 -3.83 -15.21
CA GLU A 559 46.37 -2.51 -15.58
C GLU A 559 45.07 -2.16 -14.82
N LEU A 560 44.18 -3.14 -14.61
CA LEU A 560 42.98 -3.01 -13.76
C LEU A 560 43.33 -2.69 -12.30
N THR A 561 44.33 -3.38 -11.77
CA THR A 561 44.80 -3.15 -10.39
C THR A 561 45.35 -1.73 -10.23
N ARG A 562 46.04 -1.20 -11.25
CA ARG A 562 46.56 0.17 -11.24
C ARG A 562 45.44 1.22 -11.30
N LEU A 563 44.44 1.02 -12.17
CA LEU A 563 43.28 1.92 -12.30
C LEU A 563 42.44 1.97 -11.02
N ALA A 564 42.25 0.83 -10.35
CA ALA A 564 41.52 0.77 -9.08
C ALA A 564 42.26 1.51 -7.94
N GLN A 565 43.60 1.44 -7.92
CA GLN A 565 44.43 2.16 -6.94
C GLN A 565 44.47 3.67 -7.19
N GLU A 566 44.54 4.11 -8.44
CA GLU A 566 44.53 5.54 -8.82
C GLU A 566 43.18 6.20 -8.46
N LYS A 567 42.05 5.52 -8.66
CA LYS A 567 40.72 5.99 -8.25
C LYS A 567 40.56 6.08 -6.72
N SER A 568 41.05 5.09 -5.99
CA SER A 568 40.92 5.01 -4.52
C SER A 568 41.68 6.12 -3.75
N ALA A 569 42.67 6.77 -4.38
CA ALA A 569 43.49 7.80 -3.75
C ALA A 569 42.89 9.22 -3.84
N GLY A 570 41.84 9.43 -4.65
CA GLY A 570 41.28 10.76 -4.94
C GLY A 570 40.13 11.25 -4.04
N GLU A 571 39.49 10.38 -3.26
CA GLU A 571 38.17 10.67 -2.65
C GLU A 571 38.16 11.00 -1.15
N VAL A 572 39.30 11.11 -0.48
CA VAL A 572 39.35 11.50 0.95
C VAL A 572 39.41 13.03 1.07
N ASN A 573 38.28 13.72 0.83
CA ASN A 573 38.03 15.09 1.32
C ASN A 573 36.53 15.44 1.16
N SER A 574 35.68 14.88 2.02
CA SER A 574 34.34 15.45 2.26
C SER A 574 34.46 16.58 3.28
N GLU A 575 35.08 17.69 2.87
CA GLU A 575 34.80 19.01 3.46
C GLU A 575 33.71 19.64 2.59
N LEU A 576 32.59 20.04 3.21
CA LEU A 576 31.43 20.72 2.61
C LEU A 576 31.78 21.46 1.30
N LEU A 577 31.45 20.84 0.16
CA LEU A 577 31.66 21.40 -1.16
C LEU A 577 30.96 22.76 -1.22
N ARG A 578 31.73 23.85 -1.35
CA ARG A 578 31.18 25.21 -1.46
C ARG A 578 30.92 25.51 -2.92
N LEU A 579 29.69 25.90 -3.23
CA LEU A 579 29.25 26.36 -4.55
C LEU A 579 29.44 27.88 -4.67
N PRO A 580 29.77 28.40 -5.85
CA PRO A 580 29.78 29.83 -6.09
C PRO A 580 28.35 30.39 -6.02
N SER A 581 28.21 31.66 -5.64
CA SER A 581 26.92 32.36 -5.55
C SER A 581 26.33 32.69 -6.93
N LYS A 582 25.93 31.66 -7.66
CA LYS A 582 25.26 31.72 -8.95
C LYS A 582 23.81 31.30 -8.82
N ARG A 583 22.97 31.81 -9.74
CA ARG A 583 21.52 31.53 -9.77
C ARG A 583 21.25 30.14 -10.33
N VAL A 584 20.60 29.29 -9.56
CA VAL A 584 20.15 27.95 -9.95
C VAL A 584 18.63 27.91 -9.88
N LEU A 585 17.97 27.45 -10.95
CA LEU A 585 16.52 27.25 -10.97
C LEU A 585 16.21 25.77 -10.70
N VAL A 586 15.35 25.49 -9.73
CA VAL A 586 14.91 24.14 -9.36
C VAL A 586 13.44 23.99 -9.72
N VAL A 587 13.12 23.07 -10.63
CA VAL A 587 11.77 22.86 -11.15
C VAL A 587 11.30 21.47 -10.74
N ASP A 588 10.31 21.42 -9.84
CA ASP A 588 9.76 20.17 -9.31
C ASP A 588 8.33 20.41 -8.75
N ASP A 589 7.38 19.53 -9.08
CA ASP A 589 5.99 19.63 -8.64
C ASP A 589 5.80 19.18 -7.18
N GLY A 590 6.74 18.40 -6.65
CA GLY A 590 6.80 17.99 -5.25
C GLY A 590 7.39 19.07 -4.35
N GLU A 591 6.54 19.79 -3.60
CA GLU A 591 6.95 20.84 -2.64
C GLU A 591 8.08 20.40 -1.69
N ALA A 592 7.99 19.17 -1.16
CA ALA A 592 8.99 18.62 -0.25
C ALA A 592 10.37 18.42 -0.93
N ASN A 593 10.39 17.94 -2.18
CA ASN A 593 11.62 17.73 -2.93
C ASN A 593 12.26 19.05 -3.32
N ARG A 594 11.44 19.99 -3.81
CA ARG A 594 11.86 21.36 -4.16
C ARG A 594 12.50 22.07 -2.98
N ARG A 595 11.89 21.99 -1.79
CA ARG A 595 12.40 22.61 -0.56
C ARG A 595 13.66 21.95 -0.02
N LEU A 596 13.80 20.63 -0.18
CA LEU A 596 15.01 19.90 0.19
C LEU A 596 16.20 20.32 -0.69
N ILE A 597 16.03 20.30 -2.00
CA ILE A 597 17.07 20.70 -2.97
C ILE A 597 17.45 22.17 -2.76
N GLU A 598 16.45 23.04 -2.58
CA GLU A 598 16.66 24.46 -2.27
C GLU A 598 17.50 24.66 -1.00
N LEU A 599 17.16 23.98 0.10
CA LEU A 599 17.89 24.08 1.36
C LEU A 599 19.36 23.66 1.22
N VAL A 600 19.60 22.54 0.54
CA VAL A 600 20.95 21.97 0.37
C VAL A 600 21.82 22.89 -0.48
N LEU A 601 21.31 23.33 -1.64
CA LEU A 601 22.05 24.22 -2.54
C LEU A 601 22.27 25.62 -1.96
N LYS A 602 21.29 26.19 -1.22
CA LYS A 602 21.47 27.47 -0.50
C LYS A 602 22.54 27.36 0.59
N ARG A 603 22.55 26.27 1.37
CA ARG A 603 23.59 26.03 2.38
C ARG A 603 24.98 25.86 1.77
N ALA A 604 25.06 25.29 0.57
CA ALA A 604 26.32 25.16 -0.16
C ALA A 604 26.78 26.49 -0.80
N GLY A 605 25.93 27.52 -0.87
CA GLY A 605 26.30 28.88 -1.30
C GLY A 605 25.66 29.37 -2.60
N ALA A 606 24.84 28.55 -3.26
CA ALA A 606 24.13 28.92 -4.49
C ALA A 606 22.89 29.78 -4.21
N VAL A 607 22.50 30.62 -5.18
CA VAL A 607 21.25 31.40 -5.11
C VAL A 607 20.17 30.58 -5.81
N VAL A 608 19.25 29.99 -5.04
CA VAL A 608 18.24 29.08 -5.59
C VAL A 608 16.90 29.78 -5.75
N LEU A 609 16.31 29.65 -6.93
CA LEU A 609 14.91 29.95 -7.21
C LEU A 609 14.19 28.66 -7.59
N THR A 610 12.87 28.64 -7.42
CA THR A 610 12.08 27.43 -7.57
C THR A 610 10.87 27.66 -8.46
N ALA A 611 10.47 26.66 -9.24
CA ALA A 611 9.25 26.63 -10.04
C ALA A 611 8.53 25.28 -9.85
N GLU A 612 7.21 25.25 -10.04
CA GLU A 612 6.38 24.06 -9.81
C GLU A 612 6.16 23.22 -11.07
N HIS A 613 6.35 23.80 -12.25
CA HIS A 613 6.18 23.10 -13.53
C HIS A 613 6.99 23.76 -14.67
N GLY A 614 7.11 23.06 -15.80
CA GLY A 614 7.94 23.50 -16.93
C GLY A 614 7.54 24.85 -17.52
N GLN A 615 6.24 25.19 -17.54
CA GLN A 615 5.76 26.47 -18.10
C GLN A 615 6.23 27.67 -17.27
N GLU A 616 6.15 27.59 -15.94
CA GLU A 616 6.67 28.63 -15.04
C GLU A 616 8.19 28.75 -15.18
N ALA A 617 8.89 27.62 -15.34
CA ALA A 617 10.33 27.63 -15.57
C ALA A 617 10.72 28.37 -16.86
N LEU A 618 10.00 28.16 -17.97
CA LEU A 618 10.22 28.89 -19.22
C LEU A 618 10.04 30.40 -19.04
N GLU A 619 8.95 30.81 -18.38
CA GLU A 619 8.66 32.22 -18.12
C GLU A 619 9.74 32.87 -17.23
N MET A 620 10.18 32.17 -16.19
CA MET A 620 11.25 32.64 -15.31
C MET A 620 12.58 32.79 -16.05
N ILE A 621 12.94 31.82 -16.91
CA ILE A 621 14.16 31.85 -17.72
C ILE A 621 14.11 33.01 -18.72
N GLU A 622 12.98 33.20 -19.40
CA GLU A 622 12.80 34.32 -20.34
C GLU A 622 12.92 35.67 -19.63
N GLN A 623 12.29 35.83 -18.46
CA GLN A 623 12.42 37.03 -17.63
C GLN A 623 13.87 37.27 -17.19
N GLY A 624 14.60 36.22 -16.80
CA GLY A 624 16.02 36.30 -16.46
C GLY A 624 16.88 36.79 -17.63
N HIS A 625 16.63 36.28 -18.84
CA HIS A 625 17.29 36.74 -20.05
C HIS A 625 16.99 38.21 -20.38
N GLN A 626 15.73 38.63 -20.28
CA GLN A 626 15.34 40.02 -20.52
C GLN A 626 15.95 40.97 -19.48
N ALA A 627 16.12 40.52 -18.23
CA ALA A 627 16.76 41.27 -17.16
C ALA A 627 18.30 41.27 -17.23
N SER A 628 18.92 40.63 -18.23
CA SER A 628 20.38 40.41 -18.32
C SER A 628 20.98 39.70 -17.08
N ASP A 629 20.18 38.87 -16.41
CA ASP A 629 20.58 38.08 -15.25
C ASP A 629 20.13 36.61 -15.44
N PRO A 630 20.79 35.87 -16.35
CA PRO A 630 20.39 34.51 -16.71
C PRO A 630 20.72 33.51 -15.60
N TYR A 631 19.96 32.42 -15.54
CA TYR A 631 20.27 31.30 -14.67
C TYR A 631 21.56 30.61 -15.13
N ALA A 632 22.40 30.21 -14.18
CA ALA A 632 23.64 29.49 -14.48
C ALA A 632 23.40 27.99 -14.68
N LEU A 633 22.31 27.47 -14.11
CA LEU A 633 21.94 26.05 -14.14
C LEU A 633 20.44 25.89 -13.87
N VAL A 634 19.82 24.93 -14.53
CA VAL A 634 18.44 24.51 -14.28
C VAL A 634 18.42 23.03 -13.90
N LEU A 635 17.85 22.72 -12.74
CA LEU A 635 17.48 21.36 -12.35
C LEU A 635 16.01 21.15 -12.70
N MET A 636 15.72 20.27 -13.65
CA MET A 636 14.39 20.13 -14.26
C MET A 636 13.83 18.74 -14.03
N ASP A 637 12.75 18.60 -13.28
CA ASP A 637 12.01 17.33 -13.26
C ASP A 637 11.39 17.02 -14.63
N MET A 638 11.57 15.79 -15.10
CA MET A 638 11.05 15.35 -16.39
C MET A 638 9.55 15.07 -16.35
N GLN A 639 8.99 14.68 -15.19
CA GLN A 639 7.59 14.30 -15.05
C GLN A 639 6.84 15.27 -14.15
N MET A 640 6.22 16.30 -14.75
CA MET A 640 5.44 17.31 -14.04
C MET A 640 4.13 17.64 -14.79
N PRO A 641 3.07 18.09 -14.09
CA PRO A 641 1.83 18.56 -14.71
C PRO A 641 2.03 19.87 -15.51
N VAL A 642 1.02 20.24 -16.30
CA VAL A 642 0.97 21.44 -17.18
C VAL A 642 1.94 21.38 -18.36
N LEU A 643 3.25 21.44 -18.11
CA LEU A 643 4.28 21.28 -19.12
C LEU A 643 5.41 20.43 -18.54
N ASP A 644 5.63 19.26 -19.15
CA ASP A 644 6.66 18.32 -18.72
C ASP A 644 8.08 18.82 -19.05
N GLY A 645 9.09 18.29 -18.35
CA GLY A 645 10.47 18.73 -18.48
C GLY A 645 11.08 18.44 -19.85
N TYR A 646 10.63 17.41 -20.58
CA TYR A 646 11.09 17.15 -21.94
C TYR A 646 10.61 18.23 -22.91
N SER A 647 9.32 18.56 -22.84
CA SER A 647 8.69 19.59 -23.66
C SER A 647 9.25 20.97 -23.35
N ALA A 648 9.45 21.29 -22.06
CA ALA A 648 10.07 22.53 -21.63
C ALA A 648 11.50 22.66 -22.17
N THR A 649 12.32 21.62 -22.03
CA THR A 649 13.72 21.64 -22.52
C THR A 649 13.79 21.78 -24.04
N ARG A 650 12.91 21.09 -24.79
CA ARG A 650 12.82 21.26 -26.25
C ARG A 650 12.47 22.69 -26.64
N GLN A 651 11.57 23.33 -25.91
CA GLN A 651 11.19 24.72 -26.16
C GLN A 651 12.34 25.68 -25.85
N LEU A 652 13.07 25.48 -24.75
CA LEU A 652 14.30 26.26 -24.45
C LEU A 652 15.32 26.16 -25.58
N ARG A 653 15.60 24.94 -26.05
CA ARG A 653 16.57 24.73 -27.14
C ARG A 653 16.08 25.28 -28.47
N ALA A 654 14.77 25.24 -28.74
CA ALA A 654 14.18 25.87 -29.92
C ALA A 654 14.31 27.41 -29.92
N GLN A 655 14.42 28.02 -28.74
CA GLN A 655 14.69 29.45 -28.55
C GLN A 655 16.20 29.79 -28.55
N GLU A 656 17.06 28.83 -28.91
CA GLU A 656 18.54 28.93 -28.87
C GLU A 656 19.13 29.22 -27.48
N ASP A 657 18.38 28.93 -26.41
CA ASP A 657 18.84 29.05 -25.04
C ASP A 657 19.92 28.01 -24.71
N LYS A 658 21.04 28.47 -24.15
CA LYS A 658 22.21 27.64 -23.81
C LYS A 658 22.37 27.40 -22.32
N THR A 659 21.38 27.77 -21.52
CA THR A 659 21.39 27.49 -20.09
C THR A 659 21.51 25.99 -19.86
N PRO A 660 22.49 25.51 -19.07
CA PRO A 660 22.62 24.10 -18.78
C PRO A 660 21.40 23.55 -18.05
N VAL A 661 20.87 22.42 -18.53
CA VAL A 661 19.71 21.73 -17.94
C VAL A 661 20.14 20.34 -17.49
N ILE A 662 20.05 20.08 -16.18
CA ILE A 662 20.21 18.76 -15.60
C ILE A 662 18.81 18.19 -15.34
N ALA A 663 18.50 17.06 -15.95
CA ALA A 663 17.23 16.38 -15.79
C ALA A 663 17.15 15.62 -14.47
N LEU A 664 16.07 15.77 -13.72
CA LEU A 664 15.74 14.91 -12.59
C LEU A 664 14.73 13.86 -13.10
N THR A 665 15.14 12.59 -13.18
CA THR A 665 14.32 11.51 -13.75
C THR A 665 13.99 10.43 -12.73
N GLY A 666 12.76 9.91 -12.76
CA GLY A 666 12.33 8.80 -11.90
C GLY A 666 12.88 7.42 -12.30
N ASN A 667 13.56 7.28 -13.44
CA ASN A 667 14.05 6.00 -13.96
C ASN A 667 15.45 6.14 -14.59
N ALA A 668 16.33 5.16 -14.34
CA ALA A 668 17.70 5.11 -14.83
C ALA A 668 17.86 4.35 -16.17
N MET A 669 16.75 4.02 -16.84
CA MET A 669 16.72 3.17 -18.03
C MET A 669 17.35 3.85 -19.26
N ARG A 670 18.02 3.08 -20.13
CA ARG A 670 18.76 3.59 -21.31
C ARG A 670 17.92 4.50 -22.21
N GLY A 671 16.62 4.22 -22.32
CA GLY A 671 15.68 5.02 -23.11
C GLY A 671 15.34 6.39 -22.52
N ASP A 672 15.44 6.59 -21.20
CA ASP A 672 15.12 7.87 -20.56
C ASP A 672 16.32 8.83 -20.61
N ARG A 673 17.55 8.31 -20.53
CA ARG A 673 18.76 9.09 -20.80
C ARG A 673 18.78 9.60 -22.25
N GLU A 674 18.54 8.73 -23.22
CA GLU A 674 18.45 9.11 -24.64
C GLU A 674 17.35 10.15 -24.86
N LYS A 675 16.16 9.99 -24.26
CA LYS A 675 15.10 11.00 -24.33
C LYS A 675 15.47 12.35 -23.71
N CYS A 676 16.21 12.36 -22.59
CA CYS A 676 16.67 13.60 -21.97
C CYS A 676 17.66 14.34 -22.88
N ILE A 677 18.65 13.62 -23.42
CA ILE A 677 19.62 14.18 -24.36
C ILE A 677 18.94 14.62 -25.66
N ASP A 678 18.01 13.82 -26.21
CA ASP A 678 17.23 14.16 -27.41
C ASP A 678 16.30 15.36 -27.19
N ALA A 679 15.83 15.57 -25.96
CA ALA A 679 15.09 16.77 -25.58
C ALA A 679 16.00 18.00 -25.43
N GLY A 680 17.31 17.79 -25.29
CA GLY A 680 18.33 18.82 -25.21
C GLY A 680 18.89 19.09 -23.82
N CYS A 681 18.71 18.17 -22.86
CA CYS A 681 19.35 18.23 -21.55
C CYS A 681 20.87 18.01 -21.66
N ASP A 682 21.63 18.61 -20.75
CA ASP A 682 23.09 18.52 -20.70
C ASP A 682 23.56 17.35 -19.81
N ASP A 683 22.80 17.04 -18.76
CA ASP A 683 23.02 15.86 -17.91
C ASP A 683 21.72 15.39 -17.23
N PHE A 684 21.81 14.37 -16.38
CA PHE A 684 20.68 13.82 -15.63
C PHE A 684 21.09 13.27 -14.25
N LEU A 685 20.15 13.32 -13.31
CA LEU A 685 20.19 12.69 -12.00
C LEU A 685 18.94 11.85 -11.78
N THR A 686 19.11 10.71 -11.11
CA THR A 686 17.99 9.82 -10.81
C THR A 686 17.31 10.22 -9.50
N LYS A 687 15.99 10.04 -9.43
CA LYS A 687 15.20 10.17 -8.20
C LYS A 687 15.11 8.80 -7.51
N PRO A 688 15.25 8.71 -6.17
CA PRO A 688 15.48 9.81 -5.22
C PRO A 688 16.88 10.43 -5.37
N VAL A 689 16.94 11.76 -5.33
CA VAL A 689 18.17 12.53 -5.60
C VAL A 689 19.19 12.30 -4.48
N ASN A 690 20.38 11.81 -4.83
CA ASN A 690 21.51 11.75 -3.91
C ASN A 690 22.10 13.17 -3.76
N LEU A 691 22.13 13.68 -2.52
CA LEU A 691 22.56 15.05 -2.23
C LEU A 691 24.04 15.29 -2.50
N ASP A 692 24.90 14.29 -2.31
CA ASP A 692 26.33 14.41 -2.55
C ASP A 692 26.63 14.45 -4.06
N GLU A 693 25.96 13.57 -4.82
CA GLU A 693 26.03 13.54 -6.29
C GLU A 693 25.48 14.82 -6.90
N LEU A 694 24.36 15.33 -6.35
CA LEU A 694 23.79 16.62 -6.72
C LEU A 694 24.79 17.76 -6.50
N LEU A 695 25.42 17.84 -5.32
CA LEU A 695 26.38 18.90 -5.01
C LEU A 695 27.61 18.83 -5.92
N GLN A 696 28.11 17.63 -6.19
CA GLN A 696 29.24 17.42 -7.09
C GLN A 696 28.90 17.86 -8.52
N MET A 697 27.79 17.37 -9.08
CA MET A 697 27.38 17.72 -10.45
C MET A 697 27.11 19.22 -10.58
N VAL A 698 26.41 19.83 -9.63
CA VAL A 698 26.18 21.28 -9.62
C VAL A 698 27.51 22.05 -9.55
N SER A 699 28.49 21.58 -8.78
CA SER A 699 29.81 22.23 -8.70
C SER A 699 30.58 22.21 -10.03
N GLU A 700 30.46 21.12 -10.79
CA GLU A 700 31.11 20.96 -12.10
C GLU A 700 30.55 21.97 -13.12
N TYR A 701 29.22 22.17 -13.13
CA TYR A 701 28.55 23.12 -14.01
C TYR A 701 28.70 24.58 -13.57
N LEU A 702 28.78 24.85 -12.27
CA LEU A 702 28.92 26.21 -11.76
C LEU A 702 30.38 26.72 -11.77
N GLY A 703 31.37 25.81 -11.81
CA GLY A 703 32.80 26.12 -11.85
C GLY A 703 33.43 26.39 -10.47
N PRO A 704 34.77 26.41 -10.37
CA PRO A 704 35.47 26.56 -9.10
C PRO A 704 35.22 27.93 -8.45
N VAL A 705 35.17 27.94 -7.11
CA VAL A 705 35.06 29.17 -6.31
C VAL A 705 36.33 30.01 -6.48
N ASP A 706 36.19 31.26 -6.94
CA ASP A 706 37.31 32.19 -7.02
C ASP A 706 37.87 32.46 -5.60
N PRO A 707 39.16 32.16 -5.34
CA PRO A 707 39.75 32.35 -4.01
C PRO A 707 39.94 33.82 -3.61
N GLY A 708 39.56 34.77 -4.48
CA GLY A 708 39.72 36.22 -4.28
C GLY A 708 38.65 36.89 -3.40
N THR A 709 37.52 36.22 -3.11
CA THR A 709 36.38 36.84 -2.40
C THR A 709 36.42 36.58 -0.88
N LEU A 710 37.45 35.92 -0.37
CA LEU A 710 37.61 35.55 1.04
C LEU A 710 38.27 36.62 1.93
N THR A 711 37.96 37.90 1.71
CA THR A 711 38.32 38.96 2.67
C THR A 711 37.12 39.85 2.95
N ASN A 712 36.28 39.37 3.88
CA ASN A 712 35.52 40.15 4.88
C ASN A 712 34.12 39.55 5.12
N ALA A 713 34.00 38.66 6.11
CA ALA A 713 32.85 38.62 7.02
C ALA A 713 33.12 37.65 8.19
N ASN A 714 33.43 38.27 9.33
CA ASN A 714 33.41 37.81 10.73
C ASN A 714 33.35 36.31 11.08
N VAL A 715 34.47 35.89 11.66
CA VAL A 715 34.60 34.86 12.70
C VAL A 715 33.91 35.34 13.99
N LEU A 716 32.88 34.62 14.44
CA LEU A 716 32.47 34.54 15.84
C LEU A 716 32.44 33.04 16.19
N SER A 717 33.57 32.49 16.62
CA SER A 717 33.86 32.19 18.04
C SER A 717 32.97 31.11 18.65
N SER A 718 33.36 29.83 18.47
CA SER A 718 33.07 28.76 19.45
C SER A 718 34.33 28.43 20.25
N PRO A 719 34.22 28.03 21.52
CA PRO A 719 35.34 28.01 22.45
C PRO A 719 36.13 26.70 22.37
N ASN A 720 37.44 26.86 22.13
CA ASN A 720 38.56 26.18 22.77
C ASN A 720 38.44 24.66 23.04
N VAL A 721 38.92 23.84 22.10
CA VAL A 721 39.38 22.47 22.39
C VAL A 721 40.89 22.54 22.64
N LEU A 722 41.28 22.39 23.92
CA LEU A 722 42.65 22.03 24.28
C LEU A 722 42.81 20.51 24.20
N SER A 723 43.95 20.14 23.65
CA SER A 723 44.38 18.82 23.21
C SER A 723 44.46 17.77 24.33
N PRO A 724 44.48 16.48 23.95
CA PRO A 724 44.56 15.36 24.87
C PRO A 724 46.02 15.06 25.21
N GLU A 725 46.40 15.21 26.48
CA GLU A 725 47.53 14.48 27.10
C GLU A 725 47.68 14.89 28.57
N THR A 726 47.07 14.13 29.49
CA THR A 726 47.68 13.84 30.80
C THR A 726 47.12 12.51 31.30
N THR A 727 48.02 11.54 31.33
CA THR A 727 47.89 10.22 31.92
C THR A 727 47.59 10.29 33.42
N SER A 728 46.69 9.39 33.84
CA SER A 728 46.76 8.58 35.07
C SER A 728 47.07 9.30 36.38
N ARG A 729 46.06 9.43 37.26
CA ARG A 729 46.18 9.14 38.71
C ARG A 729 44.81 9.14 39.39
N LEU A 730 44.67 8.16 40.28
CA LEU A 730 43.69 8.00 41.38
C LEU A 730 42.41 7.24 41.07
N ALA A 731 42.55 5.92 41.24
CA ALA A 731 41.52 5.03 41.74
C ALA A 731 41.12 5.37 43.19
N HIS A 732 39.93 4.86 43.57
CA HIS A 732 39.38 4.60 44.92
C HIS A 732 38.55 5.67 45.62
N SER A 733 37.22 5.45 45.60
CA SER A 733 36.28 5.37 46.74
C SER A 733 34.86 5.51 46.16
N GLY A 734 33.80 4.83 46.56
CA GLY A 734 33.47 4.02 47.73
C GLY A 734 31.94 4.01 47.80
N LEU A 735 31.36 2.86 48.13
CA LEU A 735 29.94 2.53 48.19
C LEU A 735 29.07 3.42 49.11
N SER A 736 27.77 3.42 48.79
CA SER A 736 26.60 3.43 49.69
C SER A 736 26.21 4.71 50.44
N GLY A 737 24.92 5.07 50.32
CA GLY A 737 24.26 6.03 51.21
C GLY A 737 22.77 6.19 50.90
N ILE A 738 21.94 5.47 51.65
CA ILE A 738 20.47 5.48 51.68
C ILE A 738 19.97 6.80 52.30
N ALA A 739 18.85 7.37 51.82
CA ALA A 739 17.73 7.95 52.59
C ALA A 739 16.94 9.00 51.75
N SER A 740 15.67 8.76 51.39
CA SER A 740 14.45 9.05 52.17
C SER A 740 14.02 10.53 52.21
N LEU A 741 13.03 10.88 51.35
CA LEU A 741 11.81 11.69 51.59
C LEU A 741 11.95 13.17 52.09
N PRO A 742 11.00 14.10 51.78
CA PRO A 742 9.56 13.84 51.72
C PRO A 742 8.74 14.48 50.59
N LEU A 743 7.70 13.74 50.19
CA LEU A 743 6.42 14.24 49.73
C LEU A 743 5.76 15.10 50.82
N THR A 744 5.20 16.25 50.45
CA THR A 744 4.06 16.86 51.15
C THR A 744 3.08 17.50 50.18
N PRO A 745 1.80 17.61 50.55
CA PRO A 745 0.67 17.21 49.70
C PRO A 745 -0.20 18.39 49.28
N VAL A 746 -0.97 18.24 48.21
CA VAL A 746 -2.27 18.92 48.08
C VAL A 746 -3.30 17.93 47.54
N THR A 747 -4.36 17.75 48.31
CA THR A 747 -5.52 16.87 48.11
C THR A 747 -6.63 17.62 47.32
N PRO A 748 -7.74 16.96 46.92
CA PRO A 748 -8.43 17.20 45.66
C PRO A 748 -9.48 18.31 45.77
N ALA A 749 -9.64 19.09 44.69
CA ALA A 749 -10.80 19.95 44.51
C ALA A 749 -11.77 19.29 43.52
N THR A 750 -12.97 19.02 44.04
CA THR A 750 -14.14 18.51 43.36
C THR A 750 -14.71 19.52 42.36
N THR A 751 -15.03 19.00 41.18
CA THR A 751 -16.00 19.40 40.16
C THR A 751 -16.80 20.70 40.34
N THR A 752 -16.60 21.63 39.40
CA THR A 752 -17.62 22.55 38.87
C THR A 752 -17.39 22.73 37.37
N LEU A 753 -18.42 22.54 36.54
CA LEU A 753 -18.40 22.84 35.10
C LEU A 753 -17.90 24.28 34.87
N SER A 754 -16.76 24.44 34.20
CA SER A 754 -16.32 25.71 33.65
C SER A 754 -15.50 25.45 32.38
N SER A 755 -15.84 26.19 31.32
CA SER A 755 -15.26 26.15 29.99
C SER A 755 -13.73 26.18 30.03
N SER A 756 -13.09 25.08 29.64
CA SER A 756 -11.65 25.06 29.42
C SER A 756 -11.32 25.83 28.14
N ALA A 757 -10.49 26.86 28.27
CA ALA A 757 -9.88 27.58 27.16
C ALA A 757 -9.12 26.61 26.27
N ILE A 758 -9.30 26.71 24.97
CA ILE A 758 -8.56 25.93 23.98
C ILE A 758 -7.32 26.74 23.65
N VAL A 759 -6.16 26.27 24.08
CA VAL A 759 -4.87 26.89 23.78
C VAL A 759 -4.19 26.05 22.70
N PRO A 760 -3.57 26.67 21.68
CA PRO A 760 -2.80 25.92 20.68
C PRO A 760 -1.71 25.09 21.36
N THR A 761 -1.52 23.86 20.89
CA THR A 761 -0.53 22.90 21.44
C THR A 761 0.92 23.25 21.06
N LEU A 762 1.10 24.28 20.21
CA LEU A 762 2.40 24.82 19.82
C LEU A 762 3.07 25.59 20.98
N PRO A 763 4.41 25.78 20.98
CA PRO A 763 5.11 26.54 22.01
C PRO A 763 4.73 28.02 21.96
N MET A 764 3.73 28.43 22.75
CA MET A 764 3.21 29.81 22.75
C MET A 764 4.16 30.85 23.38
N ASP A 765 5.30 30.43 23.91
CA ASP A 765 6.35 31.32 24.45
C ASP A 765 7.21 31.94 23.34
N ASP A 766 7.18 31.37 22.14
CA ASP A 766 7.87 31.83 20.94
C ASP A 766 6.98 32.83 20.14
N GLU A 767 7.56 33.95 19.72
CA GLU A 767 6.83 35.04 19.02
C GLU A 767 6.33 34.62 17.64
N ASP A 768 7.07 33.78 16.90
CA ASP A 768 6.73 33.38 15.55
C ASP A 768 5.56 32.38 15.56
N PHE A 769 5.56 31.41 16.48
CA PHE A 769 4.46 30.46 16.62
C PHE A 769 3.17 31.12 17.14
N ARG A 770 3.29 32.15 17.97
CA ARG A 770 2.15 32.96 18.43
C ARG A 770 1.53 33.77 17.29
N ALA A 771 2.36 34.33 16.40
CA ALA A 771 1.90 35.03 15.20
C ALA A 771 1.19 34.09 14.22
N ILE A 772 1.71 32.88 14.01
CA ILE A 772 1.09 31.86 13.15
C ILE A 772 -0.27 31.41 13.70
N ALA A 773 -0.38 31.17 15.01
CA ALA A 773 -1.66 30.84 15.65
C ALA A 773 -2.67 31.99 15.55
N GLY A 774 -2.22 33.24 15.70
CA GLY A 774 -3.06 34.44 15.54
C GLY A 774 -3.58 34.65 14.12
N ASP A 775 -2.72 34.51 13.12
CA ASP A 775 -3.08 34.61 11.70
C ASP A 775 -4.08 33.50 11.31
N PHE A 776 -3.90 32.28 11.83
CA PHE A 776 -4.87 31.20 11.62
C PHE A 776 -6.25 31.52 12.24
N VAL A 777 -6.31 31.96 13.50
CA VAL A 777 -7.58 32.24 14.20
C VAL A 777 -8.35 33.38 13.53
N SER A 778 -7.66 34.40 13.03
CA SER A 778 -8.27 35.52 12.29
C SER A 778 -8.81 35.10 10.92
N ARG A 779 -8.06 34.30 10.14
CA ARG A 779 -8.51 33.76 8.85
C ARG A 779 -9.65 32.76 9.00
N LEU A 780 -9.64 31.98 10.08
CA LEU A 780 -10.68 31.01 10.38
C LEU A 780 -12.05 31.67 10.49
N GLN A 781 -12.16 32.81 11.17
CA GLN A 781 -13.43 33.52 11.33
C GLN A 781 -14.06 33.91 9.98
N ALA A 782 -13.30 34.56 9.10
CA ALA A 782 -13.78 34.99 7.78
C ALA A 782 -14.20 33.80 6.89
N ARG A 783 -13.52 32.65 7.04
CA ARG A 783 -13.85 31.42 6.30
C ARG A 783 -15.11 30.76 6.82
N LEU A 784 -15.34 30.70 8.14
CA LEU A 784 -16.58 30.18 8.72
C LEU A 784 -17.81 30.96 8.23
N ASP A 785 -17.70 32.28 8.09
CA ASP A 785 -18.77 33.13 7.53
C ASP A 785 -19.01 32.89 6.03
N GLY A 786 -17.96 32.48 5.30
CA GLY A 786 -18.06 32.06 3.90
C GLY A 786 -18.72 30.69 3.75
N ILE A 787 -18.43 29.76 4.66
CA ILE A 787 -19.05 28.43 4.70
C ILE A 787 -20.55 28.55 5.00
N GLU A 788 -20.97 29.42 5.93
CA GLU A 788 -22.38 29.62 6.24
C GLU A 788 -23.18 30.08 5.01
N ARG A 789 -22.70 31.11 4.31
CA ARG A 789 -23.31 31.59 3.07
C ARG A 789 -23.34 30.53 1.98
N ALA A 790 -22.29 29.73 1.86
CA ALA A 790 -22.25 28.65 0.88
C ALA A 790 -23.24 27.51 1.21
N ILE A 791 -23.52 27.23 2.49
CA ILE A 791 -24.55 26.28 2.91
C ILE A 791 -25.95 26.82 2.59
N GLU A 792 -26.20 28.11 2.83
CA GLU A 792 -27.48 28.77 2.50
C GLU A 792 -27.75 28.82 0.99
N GLU A 793 -26.70 29.01 0.19
CA GLU A 793 -26.75 29.02 -1.28
C GLU A 793 -26.65 27.62 -1.91
N ALA A 794 -26.60 26.54 -1.11
CA ALA A 794 -26.44 25.14 -1.53
C ALA A 794 -25.18 24.86 -2.39
N LYS A 795 -24.10 25.62 -2.19
CA LYS A 795 -22.80 25.47 -2.86
C LYS A 795 -21.88 24.52 -2.09
N PHE A 796 -22.24 23.23 -2.05
CA PHE A 796 -21.57 22.24 -1.21
C PHE A 796 -20.11 21.94 -1.61
N ASP A 797 -19.71 22.14 -2.86
CA ASP A 797 -18.30 22.00 -3.29
C ASP A 797 -17.37 22.99 -2.57
N PHE A 798 -17.86 24.22 -2.34
CA PHE A 798 -17.12 25.23 -1.60
C PHE A 798 -17.03 24.88 -0.10
N VAL A 799 -18.13 24.40 0.49
CA VAL A 799 -18.18 23.90 1.87
C VAL A 799 -17.20 22.74 2.07
N HIS A 800 -17.14 21.82 1.10
CA HIS A 800 -16.22 20.69 1.09
C HIS A 800 -14.76 21.14 1.08
N GLY A 801 -14.39 22.07 0.19
CA GLY A 801 -13.02 22.60 0.10
C GLY A 801 -12.57 23.34 1.37
N GLU A 802 -13.43 24.18 1.94
CA GLU A 802 -13.13 24.91 3.17
C GLU A 802 -13.05 23.99 4.40
N ALA A 803 -13.90 22.96 4.47
CA ALA A 803 -13.82 21.93 5.51
C ALA A 803 -12.54 21.08 5.39
N HIS A 804 -12.12 20.76 4.17
CA HIS A 804 -10.86 20.07 3.91
C HIS A 804 -9.64 20.90 4.35
N TRP A 805 -9.65 22.21 4.05
CA TRP A 805 -8.63 23.14 4.53
C TRP A 805 -8.57 23.20 6.06
N LEU A 806 -9.72 23.34 6.74
CA LEU A 806 -9.78 23.43 8.21
C LEU A 806 -9.23 22.17 8.90
N LYS A 807 -9.49 21.00 8.31
CA LYS A 807 -8.97 19.70 8.77
C LYS A 807 -7.44 19.62 8.71
N GLY A 808 -6.82 20.19 7.67
CA GLY A 808 -5.37 20.20 7.49
C GLY A 808 -4.68 21.31 8.28
N ALA A 809 -5.13 22.55 8.10
CA ALA A 809 -4.51 23.73 8.71
C ALA A 809 -4.69 23.77 10.23
N GLY A 810 -5.82 23.30 10.76
CA GLY A 810 -6.07 23.24 12.22
C GLY A 810 -5.10 22.31 12.97
N GLY A 811 -4.70 21.19 12.35
CA GLY A 811 -3.69 20.29 12.94
C GLY A 811 -2.28 20.88 12.92
N THR A 812 -1.92 21.61 11.84
CA THR A 812 -0.60 22.24 11.70
C THR A 812 -0.34 23.34 12.73
N VAL A 813 -1.39 24.07 13.16
CA VAL A 813 -1.28 25.10 14.21
C VAL A 813 -1.52 24.57 15.63
N GLY A 814 -1.60 23.24 15.80
CA GLY A 814 -1.79 22.61 17.12
C GLY A 814 -3.19 22.80 17.72
N LEU A 815 -4.21 23.05 16.89
CA LEU A 815 -5.63 23.14 17.25
C LEU A 815 -6.40 21.92 16.72
N ASP A 816 -5.94 20.71 17.07
CA ASP A 816 -6.48 19.42 16.62
C ASP A 816 -7.97 19.21 16.95
N VAL A 817 -8.51 20.02 17.87
CA VAL A 817 -9.93 20.09 18.21
C VAL A 817 -10.83 20.36 16.99
N PHE A 818 -10.31 21.01 15.94
CA PHE A 818 -11.07 21.29 14.70
C PHE A 818 -11.05 20.13 13.69
N THR A 819 -10.11 19.19 13.81
CA THR A 819 -9.91 18.14 12.80
C THR A 819 -11.10 17.20 12.65
N GLN A 820 -11.76 16.84 13.76
CA GLN A 820 -12.95 15.98 13.71
C GLN A 820 -14.19 16.73 13.20
N PRO A 821 -14.57 17.89 13.78
CA PRO A 821 -15.68 18.70 13.25
C PRO A 821 -15.55 19.03 11.75
N ALA A 822 -14.33 19.36 11.29
CA ALA A 822 -14.05 19.64 9.90
C ALA A 822 -14.25 18.42 8.99
N ARG A 823 -13.89 17.20 9.43
CA ARG A 823 -14.17 15.95 8.68
C ARG A 823 -15.67 15.68 8.57
N THR A 824 -16.42 15.91 9.63
CA THR A 824 -17.88 15.76 9.60
C THR A 824 -18.54 16.81 8.72
N LEU A 825 -18.03 18.05 8.69
CA LEU A 825 -18.52 19.10 7.79
C LEU A 825 -18.19 18.76 6.33
N GLU A 826 -16.98 18.23 6.07
CA GLU A 826 -16.53 17.74 4.78
C GLU A 826 -17.45 16.63 4.23
N GLN A 827 -17.89 15.73 5.13
CA GLN A 827 -18.82 14.65 4.79
C GLN A 827 -20.26 15.16 4.60
N ALA A 828 -20.75 16.06 5.46
CA ALA A 828 -22.07 16.66 5.31
C ALA A 828 -22.22 17.47 4.01
N ALA A 829 -21.12 18.07 3.53
CA ALA A 829 -21.06 18.72 2.24
C ALA A 829 -21.12 17.70 1.08
N LYS A 830 -20.42 16.58 1.17
CA LYS A 830 -20.51 15.49 0.16
C LYS A 830 -21.90 14.87 0.08
N ASP A 831 -22.58 14.79 1.21
CA ASP A 831 -23.93 14.23 1.31
C ASP A 831 -25.02 15.29 1.00
N GLU A 832 -24.63 16.50 0.55
CA GLU A 832 -25.48 17.65 0.20
C GLU A 832 -26.52 18.02 1.28
N SER A 833 -26.17 17.77 2.55
CA SER A 833 -27.09 17.91 3.68
C SER A 833 -26.95 19.27 4.36
N ALA A 834 -27.69 20.27 3.87
CA ALA A 834 -27.65 21.64 4.41
C ALA A 834 -27.88 21.71 5.94
N GLY A 835 -28.88 20.98 6.45
CA GLY A 835 -29.22 20.98 7.88
C GLY A 835 -28.10 20.40 8.77
N ASN A 836 -27.45 19.34 8.32
CA ASN A 836 -26.32 18.75 9.04
C ASN A 836 -25.08 19.62 8.95
N ALA A 837 -24.78 20.18 7.77
CA ALA A 837 -23.66 21.08 7.57
C ALA A 837 -23.79 22.34 8.45
N GLN A 838 -25.00 22.89 8.61
CA GLN A 838 -25.24 24.07 9.43
C GLN A 838 -25.11 23.78 10.94
N SER A 839 -25.59 22.61 11.39
CA SER A 839 -25.40 22.15 12.78
C SER A 839 -23.92 21.96 13.13
N ILE A 840 -23.15 21.36 12.22
CA ILE A 840 -21.71 21.13 12.43
C ILE A 840 -20.93 22.45 12.37
N LEU A 841 -21.32 23.39 11.49
CA LEU A 841 -20.73 24.72 11.45
C LEU A 841 -20.93 25.48 12.77
N GLN A 842 -22.10 25.33 13.39
CA GLN A 842 -22.38 25.93 14.70
C GLN A 842 -21.49 25.36 15.81
N GLN A 843 -21.21 24.05 15.79
CA GLN A 843 -20.24 23.41 16.70
C GLN A 843 -18.81 23.92 16.48
N ILE A 844 -18.41 24.13 15.23
CA ILE A 844 -17.09 24.68 14.90
C ILE A 844 -16.96 26.13 15.41
N ARG A 845 -18.01 26.95 15.28
CA ARG A 845 -18.04 28.31 15.86
C ARG A 845 -17.95 28.30 17.39
N GLU A 846 -18.60 27.36 18.05
CA GLU A 846 -18.50 27.23 19.51
C GLU A 846 -17.06 26.90 19.94
N LEU A 847 -16.37 26.01 19.23
CA LEU A 847 -14.95 25.72 19.46
C LEU A 847 -14.06 26.92 19.17
N HIS A 848 -14.34 27.68 18.10
CA HIS A 848 -13.62 28.92 17.77
C HIS A 848 -13.75 29.98 18.87
N SER A 849 -14.95 30.18 19.42
CA SER A 849 -15.20 31.14 20.51
C SER A 849 -14.45 30.83 21.81
N ARG A 850 -13.93 29.62 21.94
CA ARG A 850 -13.21 29.13 23.13
C ARG A 850 -11.68 29.13 22.97
N ILE A 851 -11.16 29.52 21.81
CA ILE A 851 -9.72 29.63 21.59
C ILE A 851 -9.17 30.84 22.36
N MET A 852 -8.14 30.62 23.17
CA MET A 852 -7.35 31.70 23.77
C MET A 852 -5.90 31.61 23.30
N ILE A 853 -5.36 32.71 22.78
CA ILE A 853 -3.93 32.85 22.51
C ILE A 853 -3.33 33.65 23.67
N PRO A 854 -2.43 33.07 24.48
CA PRO A 854 -1.79 33.79 25.59
C PRO A 854 -1.05 35.03 25.08
N GLY A 855 -1.40 36.22 25.60
CA GLY A 855 -0.73 37.49 25.26
C GLY A 855 -1.52 38.44 24.34
N MET A 856 -2.72 38.07 23.88
CA MET A 856 -3.64 38.97 23.16
C MET A 856 -4.97 39.10 23.92
N ASP A 857 -5.11 40.09 24.80
CA ASP A 857 -6.38 40.40 25.47
C ASP A 857 -7.15 41.52 24.75
N THR A 858 -8.36 41.14 24.32
CA THR A 858 -9.63 41.90 24.27
C THR A 858 -9.70 43.26 23.57
N LEU A 859 -10.44 43.32 22.46
CA LEU A 859 -11.26 44.48 22.11
C LEU A 859 -12.69 44.00 21.77
N SER A 860 -13.63 44.32 22.66
CA SER A 860 -15.08 44.19 22.43
C SER A 860 -15.56 45.15 21.33
N PRO A 861 -16.66 44.83 20.61
CA PRO A 861 -17.17 45.66 19.52
C PRO A 861 -18.04 46.81 20.05
N PRO A 862 -18.05 48.00 19.41
CA PRO A 862 -19.10 48.97 19.62
C PRO A 862 -20.24 48.80 18.61
N ASP A 863 -21.42 49.17 19.08
CA ASP A 863 -22.75 48.98 18.52
C ASP A 863 -23.01 49.56 17.12
N ALA A 864 -24.01 48.97 16.48
CA ALA A 864 -24.66 49.47 15.28
C ALA A 864 -25.50 50.73 15.56
N ASP A 865 -25.35 51.77 14.73
CA ASP A 865 -26.44 52.67 14.36
C ASP A 865 -26.06 53.59 13.18
N GLY A 866 -27.01 53.76 12.24
CA GLY A 866 -27.16 55.00 11.47
C GLY A 866 -26.74 55.03 10.00
N LEU A 867 -27.69 54.72 9.10
CA LEU A 867 -27.74 55.28 7.75
C LEU A 867 -27.84 56.82 7.79
N THR A 868 -27.20 57.55 6.86
CA THR A 868 -27.85 58.48 5.89
C THR A 868 -26.87 59.39 5.12
N ASP A 869 -26.99 59.31 3.80
CA ASP A 869 -27.11 60.38 2.79
C ASP A 869 -25.95 61.32 2.37
N ALA A 870 -26.00 61.66 1.08
CA ALA A 870 -24.97 62.24 0.21
C ALA A 870 -24.72 63.75 0.33
N SER A 871 -23.53 64.23 -0.10
CA SER A 871 -23.35 65.42 -0.95
C SER A 871 -21.88 65.75 -1.28
N HIS A 872 -21.70 66.44 -2.42
CA HIS A 872 -20.49 66.62 -3.22
C HIS A 872 -19.48 67.72 -2.78
N THR A 873 -18.19 67.47 -3.09
CA THR A 873 -17.08 68.39 -3.51
C THR A 873 -16.47 69.40 -2.52
N PRO A 874 -15.22 69.89 -2.74
CA PRO A 874 -13.93 69.22 -2.99
C PRO A 874 -12.81 69.75 -2.04
N LEU A 875 -11.97 68.91 -1.42
CA LEU A 875 -10.89 69.38 -0.54
C LEU A 875 -9.58 68.59 -0.70
N ASP A 876 -8.53 69.34 -1.03
CA ASP A 876 -7.07 69.23 -0.79
C ASP A 876 -6.30 67.86 -0.89
N PRO A 877 -5.12 67.78 -1.54
CA PRO A 877 -4.37 66.53 -1.77
C PRO A 877 -3.70 65.88 -0.54
N MET A 878 -4.01 66.28 0.70
CA MET A 878 -3.32 65.77 1.91
C MET A 878 -4.24 65.28 3.03
N GLN A 879 -5.47 64.88 2.70
CA GLN A 879 -6.28 64.04 3.59
C GLN A 879 -6.74 62.80 2.84
N ILE A 880 -5.91 61.74 2.85
CA ILE A 880 -6.39 60.41 2.49
C ILE A 880 -7.42 60.01 3.55
N VAL A 881 -8.70 60.12 3.22
CA VAL A 881 -9.77 59.65 4.10
C VAL A 881 -9.68 58.13 4.14
N ASN A 882 -9.43 57.58 5.33
CA ASN A 882 -9.33 56.15 5.60
C ASN A 882 -8.16 55.46 4.83
N PRO A 883 -6.90 55.77 5.19
CA PRO A 883 -5.73 55.21 4.52
C PRO A 883 -5.62 53.70 4.71
N ILE A 884 -5.23 53.00 3.66
CA ILE A 884 -5.04 51.56 3.63
C ILE A 884 -3.53 51.31 3.76
N HIS A 885 -3.16 50.60 4.83
CA HIS A 885 -1.79 50.23 5.14
C HIS A 885 -1.50 48.82 4.68
N CYS A 886 -0.28 48.60 4.19
CA CYS A 886 0.22 47.26 3.91
C CYS A 886 0.36 46.47 5.23
N THR A 887 -0.09 45.21 5.24
CA THR A 887 0.07 44.31 6.41
C THR A 887 1.45 43.65 6.50
N LEU A 888 2.34 43.84 5.52
CA LEU A 888 3.72 43.35 5.57
C LEU A 888 4.63 44.26 6.42
N PRO A 889 5.67 43.72 7.07
CA PRO A 889 6.60 44.50 7.89
C PRO A 889 7.52 45.36 7.00
N LEU A 890 7.11 46.61 6.75
CA LEU A 890 7.81 47.58 5.89
C LEU A 890 9.15 48.12 6.44
N GLU A 891 9.52 47.70 7.66
CA GLU A 891 10.83 47.97 8.27
C GLU A 891 11.94 47.11 7.66
N ASP A 892 11.56 45.97 7.08
CA ASP A 892 12.46 45.12 6.30
C ASP A 892 12.65 45.70 4.89
N PRO A 893 13.90 45.95 4.45
CA PRO A 893 14.19 46.49 3.12
C PRO A 893 13.62 45.66 1.96
N ASP A 894 13.53 44.34 2.11
CA ASP A 894 13.07 43.44 1.05
C ASP A 894 11.56 43.53 0.86
N PHE A 895 10.78 43.53 1.95
CA PHE A 895 9.33 43.75 1.89
C PHE A 895 8.99 45.17 1.44
N HIS A 896 9.79 46.17 1.82
CA HIS A 896 9.63 47.53 1.32
C HIS A 896 9.78 47.63 -0.20
N ALA A 897 10.80 46.98 -0.76
CA ALA A 897 11.04 46.94 -2.21
C ALA A 897 9.90 46.24 -2.96
N ILE A 898 9.42 45.11 -2.44
CA ILE A 898 8.30 44.33 -3.02
C ILE A 898 7.01 45.17 -3.03
N VAL A 899 6.69 45.85 -1.93
CA VAL A 899 5.48 46.67 -1.81
C VAL A 899 5.54 47.89 -2.72
N SER A 900 6.70 48.56 -2.80
CA SER A 900 6.88 49.71 -3.69
C SER A 900 6.73 49.30 -5.16
N ASP A 901 7.34 48.18 -5.56
CA ASP A 901 7.29 47.69 -6.93
C ASP A 901 5.87 47.21 -7.32
N PHE A 902 5.17 46.54 -6.40
CA PHE A 902 3.77 46.17 -6.59
C PHE A 902 2.86 47.38 -6.86
N ILE A 903 3.02 48.47 -6.10
CA ILE A 903 2.22 49.69 -6.27
C ILE A 903 2.47 50.32 -7.66
N VAL A 904 3.72 50.33 -8.13
CA VAL A 904 4.06 50.85 -9.47
C VAL A 904 3.45 49.99 -10.58
N ARG A 905 3.54 48.66 -10.46
CA ARG A 905 2.92 47.73 -11.41
C ARG A 905 1.39 47.83 -11.41
N LEU A 906 0.79 48.04 -10.24
CA LEU A 906 -0.65 48.21 -10.08
C LEU A 906 -1.16 49.45 -10.85
N ASP A 907 -0.47 50.59 -10.75
CA ASP A 907 -0.86 51.81 -11.49
C ASP A 907 -0.76 51.64 -13.01
N ALA A 908 0.20 50.85 -13.50
CA ALA A 908 0.30 50.51 -14.92
C ALA A 908 -0.87 49.61 -15.34
N ARG A 909 -1.11 48.53 -14.58
CA ARG A 909 -2.16 47.55 -14.87
C ARG A 909 -3.57 48.14 -14.82
N LEU A 910 -3.86 49.07 -13.92
CA LEU A 910 -5.18 49.73 -13.88
C LEU A 910 -5.49 50.52 -15.16
N LYS A 911 -4.47 51.09 -15.81
CA LYS A 911 -4.65 51.77 -17.11
C LYS A 911 -4.94 50.77 -18.23
N ASP A 912 -4.24 49.64 -18.22
CA ASP A 912 -4.43 48.57 -19.20
C ASP A 912 -5.84 47.97 -19.06
N MET A 913 -6.27 47.68 -17.83
CA MET A 913 -7.62 47.18 -17.53
C MET A 913 -8.72 48.13 -18.00
N ARG A 914 -8.50 49.45 -17.89
CA ARG A 914 -9.48 50.42 -18.39
C ARG A 914 -9.53 50.46 -19.93
N SER A 915 -8.40 50.26 -20.58
CA SER A 915 -8.30 50.11 -22.04
C SER A 915 -8.97 48.82 -22.53
N GLU A 916 -8.77 47.72 -21.81
CA GLU A 916 -9.38 46.40 -22.05
C GLU A 916 -10.91 46.48 -21.93
N LEU A 917 -11.43 47.12 -20.87
CA LEU A 917 -12.86 47.33 -20.68
C LEU A 917 -13.49 48.16 -21.82
N HIS A 918 -12.91 49.32 -22.17
CA HIS A 918 -13.43 50.17 -23.26
C HIS A 918 -13.32 49.52 -24.65
N SER A 919 -12.45 48.52 -24.80
CA SER A 919 -12.31 47.74 -26.04
C SER A 919 -13.18 46.47 -26.03
N GLU A 920 -14.03 46.27 -25.01
CA GLU A 920 -14.88 45.09 -24.80
C GLU A 920 -14.10 43.75 -24.76
N ARG A 921 -12.83 43.78 -24.33
CA ARG A 921 -11.97 42.59 -24.19
C ARG A 921 -12.10 41.99 -22.78
N PHE A 922 -13.28 41.44 -22.49
CA PHE A 922 -13.63 40.95 -21.16
C PHE A 922 -12.76 39.78 -20.67
N GLU A 923 -12.28 38.92 -21.56
CA GLU A 923 -11.41 37.79 -21.19
C GLU A 923 -10.03 38.28 -20.68
N GLU A 924 -9.43 39.26 -21.37
CA GLU A 924 -8.17 39.89 -20.94
C GLU A 924 -8.36 40.68 -19.64
N LEU A 925 -9.49 41.38 -19.49
CA LEU A 925 -9.85 42.10 -18.26
C LEU A 925 -9.98 41.16 -17.06
N GLY A 926 -10.59 39.98 -17.25
CA GLY A 926 -10.71 38.94 -16.23
C GLY A 926 -9.35 38.39 -15.80
N LEU A 927 -8.43 38.17 -16.74
CA LEU A 927 -7.06 37.74 -16.44
C LEU A 927 -6.28 38.80 -15.66
N SER A 928 -6.37 40.07 -16.07
CA SER A 928 -5.76 41.20 -15.36
C SER A 928 -6.33 41.36 -13.94
N ALA A 929 -7.64 41.12 -13.74
CA ALA A 929 -8.29 41.15 -12.43
C ALA A 929 -7.91 39.94 -11.55
N HIS A 930 -7.71 38.77 -12.16
CA HIS A 930 -7.23 37.57 -11.47
C HIS A 930 -5.82 37.76 -10.89
N TRP A 931 -4.91 38.37 -11.65
CA TRP A 931 -3.59 38.76 -11.14
C TRP A 931 -3.71 39.67 -9.92
N LEU A 932 -4.58 40.68 -9.98
CA LEU A 932 -4.74 41.65 -8.89
C LEU A 932 -5.29 41.01 -7.61
N LYS A 933 -6.21 40.04 -7.75
CA LYS A 933 -6.76 39.26 -6.62
C LYS A 933 -5.66 38.49 -5.88
N GLY A 934 -4.73 37.89 -6.61
CA GLY A 934 -3.61 37.12 -6.04
C GLY A 934 -2.50 38.03 -5.50
N ALA A 935 -1.98 38.93 -6.33
CA ALA A 935 -0.85 39.78 -5.98
C ALA A 935 -1.19 40.80 -4.88
N GLY A 936 -2.40 41.38 -4.90
CA GLY A 936 -2.85 42.32 -3.86
C GLY A 936 -2.96 41.69 -2.47
N GLY A 937 -3.42 40.43 -2.40
CA GLY A 937 -3.49 39.68 -1.15
C GLY A 937 -2.10 39.33 -0.59
N THR A 938 -1.19 38.88 -1.45
CA THR A 938 0.17 38.47 -1.06
C THR A 938 1.05 39.65 -0.64
N VAL A 939 0.86 40.83 -1.25
CA VAL A 939 1.62 42.05 -0.91
C VAL A 939 0.95 42.85 0.23
N GLY A 940 0.01 42.25 0.94
CA GLY A 940 -0.57 42.81 2.16
C GLY A 940 -1.63 43.90 1.96
N TYR A 941 -2.30 43.93 0.80
CA TYR A 941 -3.42 44.82 0.49
C TYR A 941 -4.70 44.04 0.18
N GLY A 942 -5.21 43.34 1.20
CA GLY A 942 -6.40 42.47 1.10
C GLY A 942 -7.67 43.18 0.64
N ASP A 943 -7.76 44.51 0.80
CA ASP A 943 -8.88 45.33 0.32
C ASP A 943 -9.03 45.31 -1.21
N LEU A 944 -8.00 44.90 -1.95
CA LEU A 944 -8.07 44.71 -3.41
C LEU A 944 -8.68 43.37 -3.81
N THR A 945 -8.68 42.36 -2.93
CA THR A 945 -9.05 40.98 -3.27
C THR A 945 -10.53 40.84 -3.63
N GLN A 946 -11.42 41.48 -2.85
CA GLN A 946 -12.86 41.39 -3.08
C GLN A 946 -13.33 42.13 -4.34
N PRO A 947 -12.98 43.42 -4.56
CA PRO A 947 -13.33 44.12 -5.80
C PRO A 947 -12.72 43.47 -7.06
N SER A 948 -11.54 42.87 -6.95
CA SER A 948 -10.93 42.12 -8.07
C SER A 948 -11.70 40.84 -8.40
N ARG A 949 -12.26 40.15 -7.39
CA ARG A 949 -13.10 38.97 -7.62
C ARG A 949 -14.41 39.33 -8.31
N GLU A 950 -15.05 40.40 -7.86
CA GLU A 950 -16.29 40.90 -8.46
C GLU A 950 -16.05 41.37 -9.90
N LEU A 951 -14.89 41.96 -10.20
CA LEU A 951 -14.51 42.31 -11.56
C LEU A 951 -14.31 41.08 -12.47
N ILE A 952 -13.76 39.97 -11.95
CA ILE A 952 -13.62 38.71 -12.70
C ILE A 952 -15.00 38.15 -13.02
N ASP A 953 -15.89 38.10 -12.03
CA ASP A 953 -17.24 37.55 -12.21
C ASP A 953 -18.06 38.40 -13.20
N ALA A 954 -17.94 39.73 -13.13
CA ALA A 954 -18.58 40.66 -14.07
C ALA A 954 -18.00 40.54 -15.50
N ALA A 955 -16.69 40.31 -15.62
CA ALA A 955 -16.03 40.10 -16.91
C ALA A 955 -16.43 38.77 -17.56
N LEU A 956 -16.57 37.69 -16.76
CA LEU A 956 -17.10 36.41 -17.24
C LEU A 956 -18.55 36.50 -17.69
N ALA A 957 -19.34 37.38 -17.08
CA ALA A 957 -20.71 37.68 -17.48
C ALA A 957 -20.81 38.65 -18.67
N SER A 958 -19.67 39.19 -19.17
CA SER A 958 -19.59 40.23 -20.20
C SER A 958 -20.44 41.47 -19.88
N ASN A 959 -20.58 41.82 -18.59
CA ASN A 959 -21.39 42.93 -18.14
C ASN A 959 -20.54 44.20 -17.99
N PHE A 960 -20.65 45.10 -18.98
CA PHE A 960 -19.84 46.32 -19.04
C PHE A 960 -20.05 47.24 -17.84
N ASP A 961 -21.31 47.49 -17.43
CA ASP A 961 -21.63 48.44 -16.36
C ASP A 961 -21.14 47.94 -14.98
N GLU A 962 -21.22 46.63 -14.74
CA GLU A 962 -20.69 46.01 -13.52
C GLU A 962 -19.15 45.99 -13.52
N CYS A 963 -18.52 45.73 -14.66
CA CYS A 963 -17.07 45.84 -14.79
C CYS A 963 -16.57 47.27 -14.55
N GLU A 964 -17.26 48.28 -15.06
CA GLU A 964 -16.92 49.68 -14.85
C GLU A 964 -17.05 50.09 -13.37
N SER A 965 -18.10 49.61 -12.71
CA SER A 965 -18.31 49.83 -11.27
C SER A 965 -17.19 49.19 -10.43
N CYS A 966 -16.87 47.92 -10.67
CA CYS A 966 -15.84 47.20 -9.93
C CYS A 966 -14.43 47.80 -10.16
N LEU A 967 -14.12 48.18 -11.40
CA LEU A 967 -12.84 48.84 -11.72
C LEU A 967 -12.71 50.20 -11.03
N SER A 968 -13.82 50.96 -10.94
CA SER A 968 -13.86 52.23 -10.22
C SER A 968 -13.67 52.07 -8.70
N GLN A 969 -14.14 50.95 -8.11
CA GLN A 969 -13.90 50.61 -6.72
C GLN A 969 -12.42 50.26 -6.46
N ILE A 970 -11.80 49.49 -7.36
CA ILE A 970 -10.38 49.15 -7.28
C ILE A 970 -9.51 50.42 -7.33
N GLU A 971 -9.83 51.36 -8.23
CA GLU A 971 -9.13 52.65 -8.28
C GLU A 971 -9.34 53.49 -7.01
N ALA A 972 -10.50 53.41 -6.38
CA ALA A 972 -10.78 54.08 -5.11
C ALA A 972 -9.95 53.49 -3.95
N VAL A 973 -9.78 52.15 -3.92
CA VAL A 973 -8.87 51.46 -2.99
C VAL A 973 -7.43 51.90 -3.26
N ARG A 974 -6.99 51.94 -4.52
CA ARG A 974 -5.65 52.36 -4.90
C ARG A 974 -5.30 53.78 -4.44
N ARG A 975 -6.23 54.74 -4.56
CA ARG A 975 -6.03 56.13 -4.10
C ARG A 975 -5.90 56.27 -2.59
N ARG A 976 -6.33 55.26 -1.84
CA ARG A 976 -6.25 55.22 -0.37
C ARG A 976 -5.01 54.48 0.16
N MET A 977 -4.27 53.78 -0.70
CA MET A 977 -3.03 53.09 -0.32
C MET A 977 -1.89 54.07 -0.06
N ILE A 978 -1.25 53.97 1.11
CA ILE A 978 -0.09 54.79 1.46
C ILE A 978 1.19 54.19 0.87
N LEU A 979 1.97 55.02 0.15
CA LEU A 979 3.31 54.66 -0.31
C LEU A 979 4.27 54.61 0.88
N PRO A 980 5.07 53.53 1.03
CA PRO A 980 6.04 53.46 2.10
C PRO A 980 7.17 54.48 1.84
N GLY A 981 7.43 55.37 2.80
CA GLY A 981 8.49 56.39 2.69
C GLY A 981 9.89 55.80 2.88
N PRO A 982 10.96 56.41 2.33
CA PRO A 982 12.30 55.86 2.38
C PRO A 982 12.78 55.68 3.84
N VAL A 983 13.22 54.47 4.18
CA VAL A 983 13.75 54.15 5.52
C VAL A 983 15.07 54.90 5.73
N PRO A 984 15.21 55.76 6.76
CA PRO A 984 16.47 56.43 7.04
C PRO A 984 17.46 55.43 7.65
N HIS A 985 18.52 55.10 6.91
CA HIS A 985 19.64 54.30 7.42
C HIS A 985 20.23 54.95 8.67
N THR A 986 20.10 54.29 9.82
CA THR A 986 20.83 54.62 11.04
C THR A 986 22.00 53.64 11.21
N VAL A 987 23.14 54.23 11.59
CA VAL A 987 24.55 53.80 11.46
C VAL A 987 24.91 52.58 12.28
#